data_AF-A0AA38PAJ3-F1
#
_entry.id   AF-A0AA38PAJ3-F1
#
_cell.length_a   1.000
_cell.length_b   1.000
_cell.length_c   1.000
_cell.angle_alpha   90.00
_cell.angle_beta   90.00
_cell.angle_gamma   90.00
#
_symmetry.space_group_name_H-M   'P 1'
#
loop_
_entity.id
_entity.type
_entity.pdbx_description
1 polymer ?
#
loop_
_entity_poly.entity_id
_entity_poly.type
_entity_poly.pdbx_seq_one_letter_code
_entity_poly.pdbx_strand_id
1 'polypeptide(L)'
;MSTLSWTSGKPYAPFGSDEQSNYAPAATVHNGRLWLVWSRTGSKGVNGLYCASTSLDSATSITTASWQGPTQMQDPNGVALICTNSPAICDIGGYLQVVFPASTSSGSGYPVHYTYDDVTGHWIQQYWESSHAQSGLSLAAYRGEMYCAFRGNNDYINLAVWTPPTSSEGGVWVFNYADSHLTKSRPGLFVALDANGEETLNLVWGDSGSGTLRQASFSHWYPYPSEPVTAPFAQDEKTSDGATAFCGAYGAYLAFRKNKEQSILVCVYSKGIWQKNQALNQATKTNPAIVAFQNNVYCFFTSSNGPSTLFVVSAQVNSIHPSNWMATLDSSKSIAQYTLPGTHDSAAGTLIASGGDWLTGAQTQTLDIYHQLLSGIRFLDLRVDLYAGIIHCFHGVFPLGVTLDAIFRQMYRFLDTYTTESIIVSIKHEGPQVETDETLWKAIDALMNQNGQTRYWWNYTSQLGVGPGYTGLPTLAQAKGKIILMRRSSYPFPFGIPVPNFPDNAAHGTVFLPPNSAGIAEEIQFQDQYEATGNTLGDAIAQKERVVEQFLIAQTDIGRSSNLGHVLMMNFTSAASNVWTGGYYPHQLATGDGLKGLNEFLLYRLQLRSNLLGPGIGSLPGIIIMDYPEFPQGALISSIYNQNFQQ
;
A
#
# COMPACT_ATOMS: atom_id res chain seq x y z
N MET A 1 -22.42 -5.93 -2.52
CA MET A 1 -21.54 -6.99 -1.96
C MET A 1 -22.41 -8.03 -1.26
N SER A 2 -21.98 -9.29 -1.24
CA SER A 2 -22.57 -10.32 -0.39
C SER A 2 -22.45 -9.93 1.09
N THR A 3 -23.43 -10.32 1.90
CA THR A 3 -23.36 -10.23 3.36
C THR A 3 -22.16 -11.01 3.88
N LEU A 4 -21.32 -10.38 4.70
CA LEU A 4 -20.17 -11.05 5.31
C LEU A 4 -20.64 -12.12 6.29
N SER A 5 -20.00 -13.29 6.30
CA SER A 5 -20.31 -14.32 7.30
C SER A 5 -19.36 -14.19 8.48
N TRP A 6 -19.83 -13.58 9.57
CA TRP A 6 -19.04 -13.34 10.78
C TRP A 6 -19.02 -14.55 11.71
N THR A 7 -17.87 -14.81 12.33
CA THR A 7 -17.73 -15.80 13.40
C THR A 7 -18.45 -15.38 14.67
N SER A 8 -18.67 -16.32 15.60
CA SER A 8 -19.08 -15.98 16.97
C SER A 8 -17.95 -15.26 17.72
N GLY A 9 -18.32 -14.32 18.58
CA GLY A 9 -17.38 -13.59 19.44
C GLY A 9 -16.66 -14.54 20.40
N LYS A 10 -15.33 -14.46 20.41
CA LYS A 10 -14.48 -15.18 21.37
C LYS A 10 -13.63 -14.17 22.15
N PRO A 11 -13.32 -14.45 23.44
CA PRO A 11 -12.30 -13.69 24.14
C PRO A 11 -11.03 -13.65 23.31
N TYR A 12 -10.30 -12.56 23.38
CA TYR A 12 -9.03 -12.38 22.69
C TYR A 12 -8.01 -13.42 23.21
N ALA A 13 -7.94 -14.54 22.50
CA ALA A 13 -7.08 -15.67 22.82
C ALA A 13 -5.73 -15.43 22.16
N PRO A 14 -4.87 -14.76 22.91
CA PRO A 14 -3.89 -15.52 23.67
C PRO A 14 -3.93 -15.28 25.18
N PHE A 15 -4.77 -14.36 25.68
CA PHE A 15 -4.58 -13.78 27.03
C PHE A 15 -5.75 -13.96 28.00
N GLY A 16 -6.74 -14.78 27.65
CA GLY A 16 -7.83 -15.20 28.54
C GLY A 16 -8.80 -14.07 28.89
N SER A 17 -9.65 -14.30 29.90
CA SER A 17 -10.69 -13.36 30.35
C SER A 17 -10.17 -12.13 31.09
N ASP A 18 -8.88 -12.13 31.45
CA ASP A 18 -8.27 -11.16 32.35
C ASP A 18 -7.78 -9.89 31.64
N GLU A 19 -7.80 -9.89 30.29
CA GLU A 19 -7.52 -8.71 29.49
C GLU A 19 -8.75 -7.81 29.36
N GLN A 20 -8.81 -6.80 30.22
CA GLN A 20 -9.90 -5.85 30.31
C GLN A 20 -9.45 -4.45 29.90
N SER A 21 -10.27 -3.79 29.07
CA SER A 21 -10.03 -2.41 28.64
C SER A 21 -11.24 -1.53 28.93
N ASN A 22 -11.00 -0.36 29.53
CA ASN A 22 -12.03 0.65 29.72
C ASN A 22 -12.27 1.50 28.47
N TYR A 23 -11.31 1.50 27.55
CA TYR A 23 -11.34 2.28 26.33
C TYR A 23 -11.35 1.38 25.09
N ALA A 24 -11.73 1.96 23.96
CA ALA A 24 -11.73 1.22 22.70
C ALA A 24 -10.29 0.82 22.34
N PRO A 25 -10.08 -0.43 21.87
CA PRO A 25 -8.79 -0.83 21.32
C PRO A 25 -8.52 -0.11 19.98
N ALA A 26 -7.30 -0.26 19.47
CA ALA A 26 -6.92 0.12 18.11
C ALA A 26 -6.04 -0.98 17.49
N ALA A 27 -6.18 -1.20 16.19
CA ALA A 27 -5.46 -2.25 15.48
C ALA A 27 -4.98 -1.78 14.10
N THR A 28 -3.84 -2.29 13.66
CA THR A 28 -3.29 -2.04 12.31
C THR A 28 -2.42 -3.20 11.86
N VAL A 29 -2.03 -3.23 10.58
CA VAL A 29 -1.07 -4.19 10.07
C VAL A 29 0.28 -3.50 9.88
N HIS A 30 1.33 -4.12 10.39
CA HIS A 30 2.69 -3.62 10.27
C HIS A 30 3.67 -4.80 10.20
N ASN A 31 4.56 -4.78 9.19
CA ASN A 31 5.55 -5.82 8.93
C ASN A 31 4.99 -7.24 8.95
N GLY A 32 3.87 -7.46 8.25
CA GLY A 32 3.22 -8.78 8.12
C GLY A 32 2.47 -9.26 9.35
N ARG A 33 2.40 -8.43 10.38
CA ARG A 33 1.76 -8.77 11.65
C ARG A 33 0.57 -7.89 11.87
N LEU A 34 -0.46 -8.47 12.46
CA LEU A 34 -1.55 -7.72 13.00
C LEU A 34 -1.16 -7.24 14.40
N TRP A 35 -1.16 -5.93 14.58
CA TRP A 35 -0.86 -5.25 15.84
C TRP A 35 -2.14 -4.77 16.50
N LEU A 36 -2.18 -4.91 17.82
CA LEU A 36 -3.28 -4.46 18.68
C LEU A 36 -2.72 -3.64 19.82
N VAL A 37 -3.32 -2.49 20.09
CA VAL A 37 -3.01 -1.63 21.24
C VAL A 37 -4.28 -1.33 22.02
N TRP A 38 -4.21 -1.45 23.34
CA TRP A 38 -5.33 -1.20 24.23
C TRP A 38 -4.88 -0.71 25.60
N SER A 39 -5.80 -0.13 26.36
CA SER A 39 -5.59 0.18 27.76
C SER A 39 -5.91 -1.03 28.63
N ARG A 40 -5.09 -1.34 29.62
CA ARG A 40 -5.40 -2.34 30.65
C ARG A 40 -5.51 -1.70 32.01
N THR A 41 -6.59 -1.98 32.73
CA THR A 41 -6.78 -1.49 34.10
C THR A 41 -5.97 -2.38 35.06
N GLY A 42 -4.90 -1.85 35.64
CA GLY A 42 -4.12 -2.56 36.66
C GLY A 42 -4.84 -2.65 38.01
N SER A 43 -4.29 -3.47 38.93
CA SER A 43 -4.84 -3.68 40.29
C SER A 43 -4.95 -2.41 41.16
N LYS A 44 -4.29 -1.32 40.76
CA LYS A 44 -4.35 0.00 41.41
C LYS A 44 -5.25 1.01 40.69
N GLY A 45 -6.03 0.59 39.68
CA GLY A 45 -6.91 1.47 38.90
C GLY A 45 -6.21 2.34 37.85
N VAL A 46 -4.93 2.10 37.58
CA VAL A 46 -4.16 2.82 36.54
C VAL A 46 -4.31 2.11 35.20
N ASN A 47 -4.63 2.87 34.16
CA ASN A 47 -4.81 2.37 32.78
C ASN A 47 -3.47 2.36 32.03
N GLY A 48 -2.68 1.30 32.18
CA GLY A 48 -1.45 1.13 31.41
C GLY A 48 -1.74 0.88 29.93
N LEU A 49 -0.87 1.33 29.04
CA LEU A 49 -0.97 1.05 27.60
C LEU A 49 -0.23 -0.26 27.28
N TYR A 50 -0.89 -1.15 26.54
CA TYR A 50 -0.36 -2.47 26.18
C TYR A 50 -0.43 -2.68 24.68
N CYS A 51 0.52 -3.44 24.14
CA CYS A 51 0.55 -3.87 22.75
C CYS A 51 0.74 -5.39 22.61
N ALA A 52 0.24 -5.96 21.52
CA ALA A 52 0.54 -7.31 21.09
C ALA A 52 0.56 -7.40 19.56
N SER A 53 1.31 -8.35 19.01
CA SER A 53 1.39 -8.60 17.57
C SER A 53 1.33 -10.09 17.23
N THR A 54 0.74 -10.48 16.11
CA THR A 54 0.82 -11.87 15.63
C THR A 54 2.26 -12.27 15.27
N SER A 55 2.57 -13.55 15.31
CA SER A 55 3.82 -14.11 14.74
C SER A 55 3.82 -14.04 13.20
N LEU A 56 4.98 -13.87 12.56
CA LEU A 56 5.11 -13.81 11.09
C LEU A 56 4.61 -15.08 10.38
N ASP A 57 4.73 -16.25 11.02
CA ASP A 57 4.43 -17.54 10.40
C ASP A 57 2.95 -17.95 10.51
N SER A 58 2.08 -17.14 11.12
CA SER A 58 0.67 -17.50 11.28
C SER A 58 -0.07 -17.31 9.95
N ALA A 59 -0.12 -18.35 9.13
CA ALA A 59 -0.93 -18.42 7.90
C ALA A 59 -2.41 -18.78 8.17
N THR A 60 -2.87 -18.67 9.42
CA THR A 60 -4.18 -19.14 9.89
C THR A 60 -4.95 -18.03 10.60
N SER A 61 -6.27 -18.19 10.78
CA SER A 61 -7.15 -17.27 11.53
C SER A 61 -6.49 -16.72 12.81
N ILE A 62 -6.72 -15.44 13.09
CA ILE A 62 -6.22 -14.78 14.31
C ILE A 62 -6.56 -15.51 15.62
N THR A 63 -7.65 -16.28 15.62
CA THR A 63 -8.11 -17.06 16.78
C THR A 63 -7.24 -18.28 17.07
N THR A 64 -6.39 -18.66 16.13
CA THR A 64 -5.43 -19.77 16.21
C THR A 64 -4.00 -19.31 15.96
N ALA A 65 -3.78 -18.03 15.63
CA ALA A 65 -2.46 -17.45 15.43
C ALA A 65 -1.69 -17.41 16.76
N SER A 66 -0.37 -17.58 16.69
CA SER A 66 0.50 -17.27 17.83
C SER A 66 0.70 -15.76 17.92
N TRP A 67 0.80 -15.25 19.15
CA TRP A 67 0.94 -13.83 19.43
C TRP A 67 2.12 -13.57 20.35
N GLN A 68 2.76 -12.43 20.14
CA GLN A 68 3.78 -11.85 21.00
C GLN A 68 3.11 -10.76 21.84
N GLY A 69 3.24 -10.84 23.17
CA GLY A 69 2.59 -9.93 24.12
C GLY A 69 1.71 -10.66 25.15
N PRO A 70 0.85 -9.92 25.89
CA PRO A 70 0.72 -8.48 25.85
C PRO A 70 1.92 -7.86 26.56
N THR A 71 2.51 -6.83 25.95
CA THR A 71 3.64 -6.11 26.54
C THR A 71 3.18 -4.75 27.00
N GLN A 72 3.45 -4.40 28.25
CA GLN A 72 3.21 -3.04 28.72
C GLN A 72 4.18 -2.09 28.02
N MET A 73 3.66 -1.10 27.30
CA MET A 73 4.50 -0.10 26.63
C MET A 73 5.19 0.77 27.67
N GLN A 74 6.44 1.10 27.41
CA GLN A 74 7.30 1.89 28.29
C GLN A 74 8.00 3.00 27.51
N ASP A 75 8.33 4.10 28.18
CA ASP A 75 9.21 5.12 27.64
C ASP A 75 10.68 4.62 27.59
N PRO A 76 11.62 5.37 27.01
CA PRO A 76 13.04 4.99 26.94
C PRO A 76 13.72 4.80 28.32
N ASN A 77 13.12 5.27 29.40
CA ASN A 77 13.62 5.10 30.78
C ASN A 77 12.99 3.89 31.48
N GLY A 78 12.15 3.12 30.79
CA GLY A 78 11.43 1.96 31.35
C GLY A 78 10.18 2.34 32.16
N VAL A 79 9.70 3.58 32.07
CA VAL A 79 8.49 4.03 32.76
C VAL A 79 7.26 3.60 31.97
N ALA A 80 6.34 2.90 32.63
CA ALA A 80 5.09 2.46 32.01
C ALA A 80 4.26 3.63 31.46
N LEU A 81 3.87 3.53 30.20
CA LEU A 81 2.99 4.51 29.55
C LEU A 81 1.55 4.34 30.07
N ILE A 82 0.93 5.46 30.42
CA ILE A 82 -0.43 5.51 30.97
C ILE A 82 -1.33 6.23 29.98
N CYS A 83 -2.44 5.60 29.63
CA CYS A 83 -3.42 6.14 28.71
C CYS A 83 -4.68 6.59 29.45
N THR A 84 -5.19 7.78 29.13
CA THR A 84 -6.41 8.34 29.74
C THR A 84 -7.63 8.24 28.82
N ASN A 85 -7.49 7.69 27.60
CA ASN A 85 -8.59 7.44 26.68
C ASN A 85 -8.27 6.33 25.67
N SER A 86 -9.02 6.23 24.57
CA SER A 86 -8.76 5.24 23.52
C SER A 86 -7.50 5.63 22.72
N PRO A 87 -6.50 4.75 22.61
CA PRO A 87 -5.33 4.97 21.77
C PRO A 87 -5.69 4.85 20.28
N ALA A 88 -4.76 5.25 19.42
CA ALA A 88 -4.80 5.02 17.98
C ALA A 88 -3.45 4.47 17.51
N ILE A 89 -3.49 3.63 16.49
CA ILE A 89 -2.30 2.99 15.90
C ILE A 89 -2.45 2.96 14.38
N CYS A 90 -1.37 3.26 13.65
CA CYS A 90 -1.30 3.08 12.22
C CYS A 90 0.13 2.77 11.78
N ASP A 91 0.28 2.19 10.60
CA ASP A 91 1.55 2.14 9.90
C ASP A 91 1.62 3.29 8.89
N ILE A 92 2.75 3.99 8.86
CA ILE A 92 3.09 4.93 7.80
C ILE A 92 4.56 4.77 7.40
N GLY A 93 4.82 4.63 6.10
CA GLY A 93 6.19 4.56 5.57
C GLY A 93 7.04 3.41 6.14
N GLY A 94 6.41 2.45 6.82
CA GLY A 94 7.10 1.33 7.47
C GLY A 94 7.53 1.53 8.88
N TYR A 95 6.95 2.53 9.51
CA TYR A 95 7.11 2.78 10.92
C TYR A 95 5.74 2.68 11.56
N LEU A 96 5.63 1.82 12.57
CA LEU A 96 4.43 1.70 13.38
C LEU A 96 4.33 2.89 14.33
N GLN A 97 3.23 3.62 14.24
CA GLN A 97 2.97 4.81 15.04
C GLN A 97 1.85 4.53 16.04
N VAL A 98 2.04 4.96 17.28
CA VAL A 98 1.03 4.94 18.32
C VAL A 98 0.85 6.33 18.88
N VAL A 99 -0.40 6.77 18.91
CA VAL A 99 -0.80 8.06 19.46
C VAL A 99 -1.90 7.87 20.47
N PHE A 100 -1.77 8.46 21.64
CA PHE A 100 -2.75 8.28 22.71
C PHE A 100 -2.79 9.45 23.69
N PRO A 101 -3.93 9.73 24.34
CA PRO A 101 -4.00 10.77 25.35
C PRO A 101 -3.37 10.25 26.65
N ALA A 102 -2.41 10.97 27.19
CA ALA A 102 -1.69 10.61 28.40
C ALA A 102 -1.99 11.57 29.56
N SER A 103 -1.61 11.15 30.77
CA SER A 103 -1.54 12.01 31.95
C SER A 103 -0.11 12.55 32.08
N THR A 104 0.06 13.86 31.92
CA THR A 104 1.36 14.54 32.08
C THR A 104 1.34 15.42 33.33
N SER A 105 2.49 15.98 33.72
CA SER A 105 2.57 16.97 34.80
C SER A 105 1.74 18.23 34.55
N SER A 106 1.38 18.50 33.28
CA SER A 106 0.54 19.62 32.86
C SER A 106 -0.97 19.31 32.86
N GLY A 107 -1.40 18.06 33.09
CA GLY A 107 -2.81 17.66 33.11
C GLY A 107 -3.10 16.34 32.37
N SER A 108 -4.35 15.86 32.43
CA SER A 108 -4.78 14.63 31.75
C SER A 108 -5.34 14.90 30.35
N GLY A 109 -4.98 14.09 29.37
CA GLY A 109 -5.53 14.15 28.01
C GLY A 109 -4.63 14.86 27.00
N TYR A 110 -3.32 15.00 27.25
CA TYR A 110 -2.38 15.47 26.23
C TYR A 110 -2.03 14.32 25.29
N PRO A 111 -2.23 14.46 23.96
CA PRO A 111 -1.77 13.47 23.01
C PRO A 111 -0.25 13.29 23.07
N VAL A 112 0.20 12.04 23.12
CA VAL A 112 1.61 11.68 23.04
C VAL A 112 1.79 10.73 21.85
N HIS A 113 2.87 10.92 21.11
CA HIS A 113 3.20 10.17 19.90
C HIS A 113 4.47 9.35 20.12
N TYR A 114 4.41 8.06 19.77
CA TYR A 114 5.55 7.15 19.77
C TYR A 114 5.66 6.40 18.44
N THR A 115 6.89 6.21 17.98
CA THR A 115 7.25 5.36 16.84
C THR A 115 7.89 4.08 17.34
N TYR A 116 7.52 2.94 16.78
CA TYR A 116 8.18 1.67 17.06
C TYR A 116 9.45 1.54 16.21
N ASP A 117 10.55 1.14 16.83
CA ASP A 117 11.77 0.75 16.15
C ASP A 117 11.80 -0.79 16.01
N ASP A 118 11.59 -1.26 14.78
CA ASP A 118 11.60 -2.68 14.45
C ASP A 118 12.94 -3.38 14.72
N VAL A 119 14.05 -2.64 14.75
CA VAL A 119 15.39 -3.20 14.94
C VAL A 119 15.63 -3.48 16.41
N THR A 120 15.29 -2.51 17.27
CA THR A 120 15.56 -2.61 18.71
C THR A 120 14.39 -3.15 19.52
N GLY A 121 13.17 -3.08 18.97
CA GLY A 121 11.93 -3.43 19.66
C GLY A 121 11.47 -2.39 20.67
N HIS A 122 12.01 -1.17 20.62
CA HIS A 122 11.69 -0.08 21.55
C HIS A 122 10.73 0.94 20.94
N TRP A 123 10.02 1.66 21.81
CA TRP A 123 9.17 2.79 21.44
C TRP A 123 9.94 4.09 21.64
N ILE A 124 10.06 4.87 20.57
CA ILE A 124 10.77 6.14 20.53
C ILE A 124 9.75 7.28 20.55
N GLN A 125 9.85 8.16 21.53
CA GLN A 125 8.94 9.30 21.65
C GLN A 125 9.18 10.31 20.54
N GLN A 126 8.09 10.76 19.92
CA GLN A 126 8.08 11.86 18.96
C GLN A 126 7.58 13.14 19.63
N TYR A 127 8.01 14.28 19.09
CA TYR A 127 7.59 15.57 19.61
C TYR A 127 6.20 15.96 19.09
N TRP A 128 5.29 16.34 19.99
CA TRP A 128 4.02 16.93 19.64
C TRP A 128 3.63 18.02 20.64
N GLU A 129 3.66 19.27 20.20
CA GLU A 129 3.05 20.39 20.92
C GLU A 129 1.56 20.46 20.54
N SER A 130 0.67 19.92 21.37
CA SER A 130 -0.76 19.94 21.08
C SER A 130 -1.62 20.32 22.27
N SER A 131 -2.80 20.84 21.93
CA SER A 131 -3.94 21.05 22.82
C SER A 131 -4.54 19.71 23.29
N HIS A 132 -5.26 19.75 24.41
CA HIS A 132 -5.87 18.59 25.04
C HIS A 132 -6.87 17.86 24.12
N ALA A 133 -6.75 16.54 24.04
CA ALA A 133 -7.74 15.64 23.45
C ALA A 133 -8.75 15.19 24.52
N GLN A 134 -10.00 15.60 24.34
CA GLN A 134 -11.13 15.24 25.21
C GLN A 134 -11.74 13.88 24.85
N SER A 135 -11.34 13.27 23.73
CA SER A 135 -11.78 11.94 23.27
C SER A 135 -10.58 11.02 23.02
N GLY A 136 -10.85 9.76 22.67
CA GLY A 136 -9.85 8.97 21.95
C GLY A 136 -9.52 9.57 20.59
N LEU A 137 -8.46 9.07 19.95
CA LEU A 137 -8.00 9.56 18.64
C LEU A 137 -8.30 8.54 17.54
N SER A 138 -8.12 8.97 16.28
CA SER A 138 -8.04 8.11 15.11
C SER A 138 -6.88 8.56 14.23
N LEU A 139 -6.18 7.61 13.62
CA LEU A 139 -5.04 7.86 12.74
C LEU A 139 -5.32 7.29 11.35
N ALA A 140 -4.79 7.95 10.32
CA ALA A 140 -4.72 7.43 8.96
C ALA A 140 -3.45 7.94 8.28
N ALA A 141 -2.76 7.05 7.56
CA ALA A 141 -1.72 7.43 6.62
C ALA A 141 -2.38 7.81 5.30
N TYR A 142 -2.01 8.97 4.74
CA TYR A 142 -2.53 9.47 3.48
C TYR A 142 -1.42 10.24 2.75
N ARG A 143 -1.07 9.79 1.54
CA ARG A 143 -0.04 10.39 0.68
C ARG A 143 1.29 10.73 1.37
N GLY A 144 1.81 9.80 2.19
CA GLY A 144 3.10 9.96 2.86
C GLY A 144 3.07 10.76 4.16
N GLU A 145 1.90 11.26 4.58
CA GLU A 145 1.71 11.96 5.86
C GLU A 145 0.77 11.20 6.79
N MET A 146 0.91 11.42 8.10
CA MET A 146 0.02 10.82 9.10
C MET A 146 -0.95 11.87 9.61
N TYR A 147 -2.24 11.59 9.47
CA TYR A 147 -3.31 12.45 9.97
C TYR A 147 -3.86 11.91 11.28
N CYS A 148 -4.18 12.81 12.21
CA CYS A 148 -4.75 12.50 13.51
C CYS A 148 -6.02 13.32 13.77
N ALA A 149 -7.13 12.63 14.00
CA ALA A 149 -8.40 13.24 14.34
C ALA A 149 -8.73 13.06 15.83
N PHE A 150 -9.20 14.13 16.48
CA PHE A 150 -9.60 14.10 17.89
C PHE A 150 -10.57 15.23 18.26
N ARG A 151 -11.31 15.06 19.36
CA ARG A 151 -12.12 16.13 19.95
C ARG A 151 -11.26 17.03 20.84
N GLY A 152 -11.26 18.33 20.56
CA GLY A 152 -10.54 19.34 21.36
C GLY A 152 -11.33 19.85 22.56
N ASN A 153 -10.76 20.79 23.32
CA ASN A 153 -11.39 21.42 24.50
C ASN A 153 -12.67 22.20 24.20
N ASN A 154 -12.85 22.64 22.96
CA ASN A 154 -14.04 23.33 22.46
C ASN A 154 -15.16 22.35 22.04
N ASP A 155 -14.99 21.05 22.28
CA ASP A 155 -15.87 19.97 21.78
C ASP A 155 -15.98 19.91 20.24
N TYR A 156 -15.06 20.57 19.53
CA TYR A 156 -14.94 20.50 18.07
C TYR A 156 -14.05 19.32 17.67
N ILE A 157 -14.31 18.76 16.50
CA ILE A 157 -13.38 17.82 15.88
C ILE A 157 -12.23 18.60 15.27
N ASN A 158 -11.02 18.21 15.62
CA ASN A 158 -9.77 18.73 15.10
C ASN A 158 -9.10 17.65 14.27
N LEU A 159 -8.43 18.07 13.20
CA LEU A 159 -7.51 17.29 12.41
C LEU A 159 -6.13 17.95 12.55
N ALA A 160 -5.13 17.12 12.82
CA ALA A 160 -3.73 17.49 12.78
C ALA A 160 -3.00 16.57 11.79
N VAL A 161 -1.95 17.07 11.16
CA VAL A 161 -1.08 16.33 10.25
C VAL A 161 0.31 16.26 10.84
N TRP A 162 0.95 15.10 10.70
CA TRP A 162 2.33 14.87 11.05
C TRP A 162 3.14 14.53 9.81
N THR A 163 4.17 15.32 9.58
CA THR A 163 5.17 15.06 8.55
C THR A 163 6.33 14.28 9.18
N PRO A 164 6.72 13.12 8.61
CA PRO A 164 7.85 12.35 9.12
C PRO A 164 9.17 13.15 9.14
N PRO A 165 10.10 12.83 10.07
CA PRO A 165 11.41 13.45 10.10
C PRO A 165 12.19 13.20 8.80
N THR A 166 12.98 14.19 8.39
CA THR A 166 13.95 14.08 7.29
C THR A 166 15.37 14.00 7.86
N SER A 167 16.38 13.83 7.00
CA SER A 167 17.79 13.82 7.43
C SER A 167 18.25 15.13 8.08
N SER A 168 17.55 16.24 7.83
CA SER A 168 17.88 17.57 8.32
C SER A 168 16.88 18.14 9.33
N GLU A 169 15.67 17.57 9.44
CA GLU A 169 14.58 18.13 10.26
C GLU A 169 13.84 17.03 11.04
N GLY A 170 13.45 17.33 12.28
CA GLY A 170 12.61 16.43 13.09
C GLY A 170 11.17 16.36 12.56
N GLY A 171 10.41 15.34 12.97
CA GLY A 171 9.00 15.24 12.59
C GLY A 171 8.18 16.36 13.23
N VAL A 172 7.25 16.95 12.48
CA VAL A 172 6.48 18.13 12.90
C VAL A 172 4.98 17.85 12.80
N TRP A 173 4.25 18.25 13.84
CA TRP A 173 2.78 18.28 13.82
C TRP A 173 2.27 19.68 13.48
N VAL A 174 1.27 19.75 12.60
CA VAL A 174 0.57 20.99 12.22
C VAL A 174 -0.93 20.79 12.37
N PHE A 175 -1.62 21.77 12.96
CA PHE A 175 -3.08 21.80 13.00
C PHE A 175 -3.61 22.29 11.66
N ASN A 176 -4.36 21.45 10.96
CA ASN A 176 -4.82 21.75 9.61
C ASN A 176 -6.33 22.03 9.51
N TYR A 177 -7.17 21.48 10.38
CA TYR A 177 -8.61 21.69 10.30
C TYR A 177 -9.33 21.57 11.66
N ALA A 178 -10.40 22.36 11.85
CA ALA A 178 -11.32 22.24 12.98
C ALA A 178 -12.77 22.46 12.54
N ASP A 179 -13.66 21.50 12.78
CA ASP A 179 -15.08 21.63 12.45
C ASP A 179 -15.86 22.28 13.60
N SER A 180 -16.69 23.28 13.28
CA SER A 180 -17.45 24.03 14.28
C SER A 180 -18.66 23.31 14.88
N HIS A 181 -19.01 22.10 14.41
CA HIS A 181 -20.10 21.33 15.01
C HIS A 181 -19.62 20.63 16.29
N LEU A 182 -20.36 20.86 17.37
CA LEU A 182 -20.13 20.21 18.65
C LEU A 182 -20.29 18.69 18.53
N THR A 183 -19.36 17.95 19.10
CA THR A 183 -19.39 16.49 19.19
C THR A 183 -19.16 16.00 20.62
N LYS A 184 -19.71 14.81 20.92
CA LYS A 184 -19.35 14.04 22.12
C LYS A 184 -18.63 12.74 21.80
N SER A 185 -18.43 12.47 20.51
CA SER A 185 -17.94 11.19 20.01
C SER A 185 -16.45 11.21 19.75
N ARG A 186 -15.84 10.03 19.75
CA ARG A 186 -14.52 9.82 19.12
C ARG A 186 -14.66 9.95 17.58
N PRO A 187 -13.77 10.66 16.88
CA PRO A 187 -13.78 10.65 15.43
C PRO A 187 -13.27 9.32 14.85
N GLY A 188 -13.68 9.01 13.62
CA GLY A 188 -13.06 8.02 12.76
C GLY A 188 -12.35 8.70 11.60
N LEU A 189 -11.25 8.14 11.17
CA LEU A 189 -10.44 8.64 10.06
C LEU A 189 -10.04 7.47 9.17
N PHE A 190 -10.22 7.61 7.86
CA PHE A 190 -9.84 6.58 6.89
C PHE A 190 -9.59 7.16 5.51
N VAL A 191 -8.84 6.41 4.72
CA VAL A 191 -8.62 6.70 3.31
C VAL A 191 -9.52 5.81 2.47
N ALA A 192 -10.13 6.37 1.42
CA ALA A 192 -10.94 5.62 0.48
C ALA A 192 -11.01 6.32 -0.88
N LEU A 193 -11.37 5.56 -1.90
CA LEU A 193 -11.66 6.08 -3.23
C LEU A 193 -13.05 6.72 -3.27
N ASP A 194 -13.14 7.93 -3.82
CA ASP A 194 -14.39 8.64 -4.07
C ASP A 194 -15.13 8.11 -5.32
N ALA A 195 -16.23 8.76 -5.72
CA ALA A 195 -17.01 8.35 -6.90
C ALA A 195 -16.24 8.49 -8.23
N ASN A 196 -15.21 9.33 -8.26
CA ASN A 196 -14.30 9.52 -9.38
C ASN A 196 -13.02 8.68 -9.21
N GLY A 197 -12.99 7.79 -8.21
CA GLY A 197 -11.85 6.98 -7.80
C GLY A 197 -10.59 7.77 -7.47
N GLU A 198 -10.75 9.02 -7.04
CA GLU A 198 -9.68 9.77 -6.39
C GLU A 198 -9.55 9.30 -4.94
N GLU A 199 -8.31 9.14 -4.48
CA GLU A 199 -8.07 8.86 -3.08
C GLU A 199 -8.41 10.09 -2.22
N THR A 200 -9.24 9.88 -1.20
CA THR A 200 -9.67 10.93 -0.28
C THR A 200 -9.44 10.51 1.17
N LEU A 201 -9.03 11.47 1.99
CA LEU A 201 -9.05 11.33 3.43
C LEU A 201 -10.45 11.66 3.94
N ASN A 202 -11.05 10.77 4.72
CA ASN A 202 -12.43 10.87 5.19
C ASN A 202 -12.46 10.88 6.71
N LEU A 203 -13.00 11.96 7.26
CA LEU A 203 -13.19 12.21 8.67
C LEU A 203 -14.67 12.03 9.02
N VAL A 204 -14.98 11.21 10.01
CA VAL A 204 -16.36 10.93 10.44
C VAL A 204 -16.55 11.07 11.94
N TRP A 205 -17.68 11.63 12.39
CA TRP A 205 -17.98 11.82 13.80
C TRP A 205 -19.49 11.90 14.06
N GLY A 206 -19.91 11.67 15.30
CA GLY A 206 -21.29 11.85 15.73
C GLY A 206 -21.58 13.27 16.20
N ASP A 207 -22.67 13.86 15.71
CA ASP A 207 -23.22 15.13 16.19
C ASP A 207 -23.64 15.04 17.68
N SER A 208 -23.27 16.03 18.50
CA SER A 208 -23.42 15.99 19.97
C SER A 208 -24.86 15.84 20.48
N GLY A 209 -25.85 16.29 19.70
CA GLY A 209 -27.26 16.24 20.10
C GLY A 209 -27.98 15.02 19.52
N SER A 210 -27.84 14.81 18.21
CA SER A 210 -28.60 13.80 17.48
C SER A 210 -27.93 12.42 17.43
N GLY A 211 -26.60 12.38 17.57
CA GLY A 211 -25.77 11.21 17.30
C GLY A 211 -25.62 10.89 15.81
N THR A 212 -26.18 11.72 14.92
CA THR A 212 -26.07 11.57 13.46
C THR A 212 -24.61 11.63 13.03
N LEU A 213 -24.17 10.65 12.24
CA LEU A 213 -22.83 10.65 11.67
C LEU A 213 -22.70 11.80 10.69
N ARG A 214 -21.64 12.57 10.82
CA ARG A 214 -21.18 13.59 9.89
C ARG A 214 -19.92 13.09 9.21
N GLN A 215 -19.71 13.50 7.97
CA GLN A 215 -18.51 13.19 7.20
C GLN A 215 -17.95 14.45 6.55
N ALA A 216 -16.63 14.63 6.65
CA ALA A 216 -15.85 15.58 5.87
C ALA A 216 -14.83 14.79 5.02
N SER A 217 -14.73 15.12 3.74
CA SER A 217 -13.80 14.46 2.80
C SER A 217 -12.79 15.48 2.27
N PHE A 218 -11.52 15.09 2.23
CA PHE A 218 -10.41 15.96 1.83
C PHE A 218 -9.68 15.36 0.61
N SER A 219 -9.38 16.19 -0.38
CA SER A 219 -8.56 15.85 -1.56
C SER A 219 -7.33 16.75 -1.64
N HIS A 220 -6.31 16.34 -2.38
CA HIS A 220 -4.96 16.93 -2.33
C HIS A 220 -4.75 18.12 -3.29
N TRP A 221 -5.78 18.84 -3.73
CA TRP A 221 -5.55 19.99 -4.62
C TRP A 221 -4.78 21.17 -3.96
N TYR A 222 -4.41 21.05 -2.68
CA TYR A 222 -3.62 22.04 -1.95
C TYR A 222 -2.65 21.37 -0.95
N PRO A 223 -1.45 21.93 -0.70
CA PRO A 223 -0.36 21.32 0.08
C PRO A 223 -0.70 20.95 1.53
N TYR A 224 -1.85 21.38 2.04
CA TYR A 224 -2.45 20.85 3.26
C TYR A 224 -3.97 20.82 3.06
N PRO A 225 -4.67 19.73 3.40
CA PRO A 225 -6.13 19.73 3.40
C PRO A 225 -6.62 20.61 4.57
N SER A 226 -6.67 21.92 4.34
CA SER A 226 -7.16 22.90 5.30
C SER A 226 -8.69 23.02 5.29
N GLU A 227 -9.32 22.60 4.19
CA GLU A 227 -10.76 22.63 4.00
C GLU A 227 -11.23 21.36 3.29
N PRO A 228 -12.41 20.81 3.66
CA PRO A 228 -12.95 19.65 3.00
C PRO A 228 -13.49 20.02 1.61
N VAL A 229 -13.42 19.07 0.67
CA VAL A 229 -13.93 19.20 -0.71
C VAL A 229 -15.44 19.44 -0.72
N THR A 230 -16.13 18.92 0.29
CA THR A 230 -17.55 19.13 0.52
C THR A 230 -17.78 19.52 1.98
N ALA A 231 -18.71 20.45 2.21
CA ALA A 231 -19.12 20.81 3.55
C ALA A 231 -19.58 19.55 4.32
N PRO A 232 -19.28 19.43 5.62
CA PRO A 232 -19.61 18.22 6.36
C PRO A 232 -21.10 17.89 6.30
N PHE A 233 -21.42 16.69 5.82
CA PHE A 233 -22.81 16.29 5.58
C PHE A 233 -23.23 15.13 6.48
N ALA A 234 -24.51 15.13 6.83
CA ALA A 234 -25.12 14.09 7.65
C ALA A 234 -25.30 12.80 6.86
N GLN A 235 -25.02 11.66 7.48
CA GLN A 235 -25.38 10.34 7.02
C GLN A 235 -26.73 9.93 7.61
N ASP A 236 -27.37 8.90 7.04
CA ASP A 236 -28.60 8.32 7.60
C ASP A 236 -28.32 7.62 8.95
N GLU A 237 -27.08 7.19 9.14
CA GLU A 237 -26.59 6.49 10.30
C GLU A 237 -26.40 7.36 11.54
N LYS A 238 -26.57 6.73 12.70
CA LYS A 238 -26.31 7.33 14.00
C LYS A 238 -25.41 6.43 14.83
N THR A 239 -24.48 7.03 15.54
CA THR A 239 -23.53 6.33 16.41
C THR A 239 -23.62 6.83 17.85
N SER A 240 -23.30 5.95 18.80
CA SER A 240 -23.17 6.35 20.20
C SER A 240 -21.81 6.96 20.55
N ASP A 241 -20.76 6.70 19.76
CA ASP A 241 -19.37 7.06 20.14
C ASP A 241 -18.42 7.23 18.93
N GLY A 242 -18.95 7.46 17.72
CA GLY A 242 -18.16 7.64 16.49
C GLY A 242 -18.07 6.40 15.61
N ALA A 243 -17.07 6.33 14.74
CA ALA A 243 -16.75 5.12 13.97
C ALA A 243 -15.25 4.84 14.00
N THR A 244 -14.86 3.58 13.81
CA THR A 244 -13.51 3.21 13.38
C THR A 244 -13.57 2.73 11.95
N ALA A 245 -12.46 2.88 11.25
CA ALA A 245 -12.39 2.50 9.86
C ALA A 245 -11.01 1.99 9.48
N PHE A 246 -10.98 1.13 8.48
CA PHE A 246 -9.76 0.59 7.88
C PHE A 246 -9.95 0.52 6.37
N CYS A 247 -8.95 0.96 5.60
CA CYS A 247 -8.98 0.89 4.14
C CYS A 247 -8.63 -0.52 3.66
N GLY A 248 -9.53 -1.14 2.91
CA GLY A 248 -9.27 -2.41 2.23
C GLY A 248 -9.48 -2.31 0.72
N ALA A 249 -9.12 -3.40 0.05
CA ALA A 249 -9.23 -3.65 -1.40
C ALA A 249 -10.50 -3.18 -2.16
N TYR A 250 -11.64 -3.07 -1.48
CA TYR A 250 -12.94 -2.77 -2.10
C TYR A 250 -13.58 -1.51 -1.52
N GLY A 251 -12.81 -0.75 -0.74
CA GLY A 251 -13.29 0.39 0.03
C GLY A 251 -12.89 0.31 1.50
N ALA A 252 -13.30 1.30 2.29
CA ALA A 252 -13.06 1.30 3.72
C ALA A 252 -14.14 0.50 4.46
N TYR A 253 -13.72 -0.42 5.34
CA TYR A 253 -14.62 -1.06 6.28
C TYR A 253 -14.75 -0.18 7.50
N LEU A 254 -15.99 0.13 7.90
CA LEU A 254 -16.29 0.92 9.08
C LEU A 254 -17.01 0.07 10.11
N ALA A 255 -16.66 0.26 11.38
CA ALA A 255 -17.34 -0.36 12.51
C ALA A 255 -17.75 0.68 13.53
N PHE A 256 -19.00 0.62 14.00
CA PHE A 256 -19.50 1.56 14.99
C PHE A 256 -20.60 0.94 15.85
N ARG A 257 -20.77 1.50 17.05
CA ARG A 257 -21.87 1.13 17.94
C ARG A 257 -23.14 1.86 17.52
N LYS A 258 -24.22 1.11 17.30
CA LYS A 258 -25.54 1.67 16.98
C LYS A 258 -25.95 2.69 18.06
N ASN A 259 -26.53 3.82 17.64
CA ASN A 259 -26.90 4.91 18.56
C ASN A 259 -27.84 4.43 19.69
N LYS A 260 -27.51 4.79 20.93
CA LYS A 260 -28.24 4.44 22.17
C LYS A 260 -28.39 2.93 22.43
N GLU A 261 -27.69 2.10 21.67
CA GLU A 261 -27.68 0.65 21.79
C GLU A 261 -26.23 0.16 22.01
N GLN A 262 -26.07 -1.11 22.36
CA GLN A 262 -24.75 -1.74 22.47
C GLN A 262 -24.36 -2.55 21.23
N SER A 263 -25.29 -2.75 20.29
CA SER A 263 -25.10 -3.53 19.07
C SER A 263 -24.02 -2.96 18.16
N ILE A 264 -23.17 -3.84 17.62
CA ILE A 264 -22.14 -3.47 16.64
C ILE A 264 -22.69 -3.57 15.22
N LEU A 265 -22.46 -2.51 14.43
CA LEU A 265 -22.72 -2.45 13.01
C LEU A 265 -21.40 -2.36 12.24
N VAL A 266 -21.33 -3.00 11.08
CA VAL A 266 -20.27 -2.81 10.09
C VAL A 266 -20.87 -2.35 8.77
N CYS A 267 -20.19 -1.41 8.13
CA CYS A 267 -20.50 -0.87 6.83
C CYS A 267 -19.25 -0.94 5.93
N VAL A 268 -19.45 -0.91 4.62
CA VAL A 268 -18.38 -0.66 3.65
C VAL A 268 -18.63 0.69 3.01
N TYR A 269 -17.63 1.55 2.96
CA TYR A 269 -17.63 2.77 2.16
C TYR A 269 -16.82 2.53 0.90
N SER A 270 -17.45 2.67 -0.26
CA SER A 270 -16.84 2.36 -1.55
C SER A 270 -17.34 3.34 -2.61
N LYS A 271 -16.42 3.91 -3.39
CA LYS A 271 -16.70 4.86 -4.47
C LYS A 271 -17.58 6.03 -4.02
N GLY A 272 -17.21 6.64 -2.88
CA GLY A 272 -17.99 7.75 -2.33
C GLY A 272 -19.27 7.38 -1.58
N ILE A 273 -19.66 6.09 -1.54
CA ILE A 273 -20.99 5.64 -1.11
C ILE A 273 -20.90 4.69 0.09
N TRP A 274 -21.69 4.99 1.13
CA TRP A 274 -21.94 4.08 2.25
C TRP A 274 -22.84 2.92 1.80
N GLN A 275 -22.37 1.70 1.97
CA GLN A 275 -23.14 0.49 1.70
C GLN A 275 -24.07 0.18 2.90
N LYS A 276 -25.05 -0.70 2.68
CA LYS A 276 -26.00 -1.07 3.73
C LYS A 276 -25.30 -1.66 4.95
N ASN A 277 -25.69 -1.19 6.14
CA ASN A 277 -25.18 -1.72 7.41
C ASN A 277 -25.51 -3.20 7.60
N GLN A 278 -24.53 -3.93 8.14
CA GLN A 278 -24.66 -5.29 8.60
C GLN A 278 -24.46 -5.36 10.11
N ALA A 279 -25.39 -6.00 10.82
CA ALA A 279 -25.24 -6.28 12.24
C ALA A 279 -24.26 -7.45 12.47
N LEU A 280 -23.35 -7.29 13.43
CA LEU A 280 -22.40 -8.35 13.82
C LEU A 280 -23.03 -9.36 14.80
N ASN A 281 -24.23 -9.09 15.30
CA ASN A 281 -24.87 -9.83 16.39
C ASN A 281 -23.97 -9.94 17.64
N GLN A 282 -23.18 -8.88 17.88
CA GLN A 282 -22.31 -8.70 19.04
C GLN A 282 -22.65 -7.36 19.70
N ALA A 283 -22.34 -7.23 20.98
CA ALA A 283 -22.62 -6.03 21.77
C ALA A 283 -21.38 -5.56 22.55
N THR A 284 -21.13 -4.25 22.55
CA THR A 284 -19.91 -3.64 23.11
C THR A 284 -20.18 -2.41 23.98
N LYS A 285 -19.34 -2.21 24.99
CA LYS A 285 -19.34 -1.02 25.86
C LYS A 285 -18.63 0.19 25.24
N THR A 286 -17.60 -0.03 24.44
CA THR A 286 -16.87 1.04 23.71
C THR A 286 -17.03 0.86 22.22
N ASN A 287 -16.61 1.83 21.42
CA ASN A 287 -16.55 1.62 19.98
C ASN A 287 -15.59 0.47 19.60
N PRO A 288 -15.94 -0.36 18.59
CA PRO A 288 -15.07 -1.42 18.12
C PRO A 288 -13.87 -0.87 17.34
N ALA A 289 -12.85 -1.69 17.11
CA ALA A 289 -11.79 -1.46 16.13
C ALA A 289 -11.91 -2.50 15.00
N ILE A 290 -11.70 -2.07 13.76
CA ILE A 290 -11.79 -2.92 12.57
C ILE A 290 -10.50 -2.86 11.76
N VAL A 291 -10.08 -3.99 11.19
CA VAL A 291 -8.83 -4.11 10.42
C VAL A 291 -8.92 -5.31 9.48
N ALA A 292 -8.38 -5.20 8.26
CA ALA A 292 -8.28 -6.34 7.36
C ALA A 292 -6.87 -6.95 7.42
N PHE A 293 -6.79 -8.28 7.47
CA PHE A 293 -5.54 -9.03 7.48
C PHE A 293 -5.78 -10.44 6.92
N GLN A 294 -4.92 -10.91 6.02
CA GLN A 294 -4.94 -12.27 5.45
C GLN A 294 -6.35 -12.75 5.03
N ASN A 295 -7.00 -12.06 4.09
CA ASN A 295 -8.32 -12.36 3.52
C ASN A 295 -9.49 -12.34 4.52
N ASN A 296 -9.28 -11.76 5.69
CA ASN A 296 -10.30 -11.59 6.71
C ASN A 296 -10.41 -10.13 7.12
N VAL A 297 -11.61 -9.72 7.48
CA VAL A 297 -11.84 -8.51 8.27
C VAL A 297 -12.03 -8.93 9.72
N TYR A 298 -11.26 -8.35 10.61
CA TYR A 298 -11.31 -8.56 12.05
C TYR A 298 -11.96 -7.37 12.73
N CYS A 299 -12.84 -7.63 13.70
CA CYS A 299 -13.47 -6.63 14.54
C CYS A 299 -13.18 -6.95 16.01
N PHE A 300 -12.43 -6.06 16.67
CA PHE A 300 -12.09 -6.12 18.07
C PHE A 300 -13.00 -5.22 18.89
N PHE A 301 -13.48 -5.69 20.03
CA PHE A 301 -14.42 -4.95 20.85
C PHE A 301 -14.37 -5.38 22.31
N THR A 302 -14.79 -4.51 23.21
CA THR A 302 -14.93 -4.86 24.64
C THR A 302 -16.29 -5.47 24.90
N SER A 303 -16.39 -6.44 25.81
CA SER A 303 -17.68 -6.99 26.25
C SER A 303 -18.64 -5.88 26.74
N SER A 304 -19.94 -6.10 26.49
CA SER A 304 -21.03 -5.24 26.97
C SER A 304 -21.48 -5.57 28.39
N ASN A 305 -21.29 -6.82 28.82
CA ASN A 305 -21.73 -7.36 30.11
C ASN A 305 -20.54 -7.89 30.90
N GLY A 306 -20.45 -7.53 32.18
CA GLY A 306 -19.37 -8.01 33.08
C GLY A 306 -18.05 -7.23 32.95
N PRO A 307 -16.90 -7.83 33.31
CA PRO A 307 -15.59 -7.19 33.13
C PRO A 307 -15.39 -6.87 31.65
N SER A 308 -14.84 -5.68 31.32
CA SER A 308 -14.68 -5.16 29.95
C SER A 308 -13.61 -5.90 29.13
N THR A 309 -13.73 -7.23 29.08
CA THR A 309 -12.85 -8.18 28.39
C THR A 309 -12.80 -7.88 26.91
N LEU A 310 -11.63 -8.02 26.30
CA LEU A 310 -11.43 -7.84 24.86
C LEU A 310 -11.87 -9.09 24.08
N PHE A 311 -12.67 -8.88 23.04
CA PHE A 311 -13.21 -9.91 22.14
C PHE A 311 -12.81 -9.63 20.70
N VAL A 312 -12.83 -10.69 19.87
CA VAL A 312 -12.65 -10.58 18.42
C VAL A 312 -13.67 -11.44 17.67
N VAL A 313 -14.15 -10.92 16.54
CA VAL A 313 -14.82 -11.68 15.47
C VAL A 313 -14.12 -11.45 14.15
N SER A 314 -14.26 -12.40 13.23
CA SER A 314 -13.73 -12.28 11.87
C SER A 314 -14.78 -12.65 10.84
N ALA A 315 -14.66 -12.09 9.63
CA ALA A 315 -15.36 -12.57 8.46
C ALA A 315 -14.37 -12.70 7.30
N GLN A 316 -14.48 -13.78 6.54
CA GLN A 316 -13.77 -13.89 5.28
C GLN A 316 -14.36 -12.91 4.27
N VAL A 317 -13.47 -12.24 3.57
CA VAL A 317 -13.79 -11.40 2.44
C VAL A 317 -13.28 -12.11 1.19
N ASN A 318 -14.20 -12.58 0.33
CA ASN A 318 -13.89 -13.16 -0.99
C ASN A 318 -13.48 -12.07 -1.96
N SER A 319 -12.41 -11.40 -1.60
CA SER A 319 -12.05 -10.10 -2.11
C SER A 319 -10.54 -10.15 -2.24
N ILE A 320 -10.06 -10.18 -3.50
CA ILE A 320 -8.65 -10.21 -3.85
C ILE A 320 -8.06 -8.90 -3.37
N HIS A 321 -7.25 -8.93 -2.30
CA HIS A 321 -6.64 -7.70 -1.82
C HIS A 321 -5.50 -7.29 -2.76
N PRO A 322 -5.43 -6.04 -3.24
CA PRO A 322 -4.37 -5.62 -4.15
C PRO A 322 -2.98 -5.86 -3.55
N SER A 323 -2.83 -5.78 -2.23
CA SER A 323 -1.55 -6.05 -1.59
C SER A 323 -1.18 -7.54 -1.48
N ASN A 324 -2.10 -8.49 -1.71
CA ASN A 324 -1.84 -9.93 -1.56
C ASN A 324 -2.45 -10.82 -2.66
N TRP A 325 -2.71 -10.26 -3.84
CA TRP A 325 -3.51 -10.93 -4.86
C TRP A 325 -2.84 -12.20 -5.40
N MET A 326 -1.52 -12.34 -5.35
CA MET A 326 -0.84 -13.55 -5.82
C MET A 326 -1.03 -14.75 -4.86
N ALA A 327 -1.53 -14.53 -3.65
CA ALA A 327 -1.70 -15.57 -2.63
C ALA A 327 -2.54 -16.76 -3.09
N THR A 328 -3.60 -16.51 -3.87
CA THR A 328 -4.60 -17.50 -4.28
C THR A 328 -4.35 -18.05 -5.69
N LEU A 329 -3.31 -17.59 -6.38
CA LEU A 329 -2.94 -18.09 -7.70
C LEU A 329 -2.30 -19.49 -7.61
N ASP A 330 -2.46 -20.28 -8.68
CA ASP A 330 -1.83 -21.60 -8.80
C ASP A 330 -0.31 -21.46 -8.83
N SER A 331 0.33 -21.74 -7.70
CA SER A 331 1.78 -21.56 -7.52
C SER A 331 2.66 -22.44 -8.42
N SER A 332 2.10 -23.44 -9.11
CA SER A 332 2.85 -24.31 -10.03
C SER A 332 3.17 -23.64 -11.38
N LYS A 333 2.49 -22.54 -11.71
CA LYS A 333 2.64 -21.85 -13.00
C LYS A 333 3.87 -20.94 -13.02
N SER A 334 4.46 -20.79 -14.19
CA SER A 334 5.55 -19.83 -14.45
C SER A 334 5.07 -18.40 -14.24
N ILE A 335 5.94 -17.53 -13.71
CA ILE A 335 5.63 -16.11 -13.50
C ILE A 335 5.19 -15.43 -14.81
N ALA A 336 5.69 -15.90 -15.95
CA ALA A 336 5.35 -15.39 -17.27
C ALA A 336 3.92 -15.72 -17.72
N GLN A 337 3.21 -16.62 -17.03
CA GLN A 337 1.82 -16.94 -17.36
C GLN A 337 0.81 -15.97 -16.75
N TYR A 338 1.21 -15.19 -15.75
CA TYR A 338 0.32 -14.24 -15.10
C TYR A 338 0.32 -12.90 -15.81
N THR A 339 -0.79 -12.17 -15.68
CA THR A 339 -0.90 -10.76 -16.06
C THR A 339 -0.47 -9.90 -14.87
N LEU A 340 0.69 -9.26 -14.96
CA LEU A 340 1.28 -8.47 -13.89
C LEU A 340 1.16 -6.97 -14.20
N PRO A 341 0.59 -6.14 -13.30
CA PRO A 341 0.70 -4.69 -13.43
C PRO A 341 2.09 -4.21 -13.01
N GLY A 342 2.66 -3.31 -13.80
CA GLY A 342 3.97 -2.71 -13.59
C GLY A 342 3.96 -1.19 -13.72
N THR A 343 4.97 -0.54 -13.16
CA THR A 343 5.18 0.91 -13.28
C THR A 343 6.47 1.23 -14.02
N HIS A 344 6.40 2.18 -14.95
CA HIS A 344 7.56 2.73 -15.65
C HIS A 344 8.21 3.81 -14.79
N ASP A 345 9.54 3.79 -14.72
CA ASP A 345 10.34 4.70 -13.91
C ASP A 345 9.78 4.87 -12.48
N SER A 346 9.62 3.74 -11.78
CA SER A 346 8.79 3.61 -10.59
C SER A 346 9.18 4.55 -9.45
N ALA A 347 10.45 4.98 -9.39
CA ALA A 347 10.95 5.87 -8.36
C ALA A 347 10.52 7.34 -8.56
N ALA A 348 10.06 7.70 -9.76
CA ALA A 348 9.76 9.08 -10.13
C ALA A 348 8.45 9.62 -9.54
N GLY A 349 7.87 8.97 -8.53
CA GLY A 349 6.82 9.54 -7.68
C GLY A 349 7.33 10.26 -6.42
N THR A 350 8.62 10.16 -6.12
CA THR A 350 9.23 10.73 -4.89
C THR A 350 9.87 12.10 -5.12
N LEU A 351 9.46 12.83 -6.16
CA LEU A 351 10.05 14.10 -6.58
C LEU A 351 9.82 15.23 -5.55
N ILE A 352 10.71 15.33 -4.56
CA ILE A 352 10.74 16.42 -3.57
C ILE A 352 11.81 17.48 -3.92
N ALA A 353 12.78 17.18 -4.80
CA ALA A 353 14.07 17.89 -4.81
C ALA A 353 14.36 18.88 -5.97
N SER A 354 13.52 19.05 -6.99
CA SER A 354 13.94 19.74 -8.24
C SER A 354 13.02 20.86 -8.76
N GLY A 355 12.12 21.42 -7.95
CA GLY A 355 11.32 22.60 -8.34
C GLY A 355 9.98 22.31 -9.03
N GLY A 356 9.49 21.07 -8.89
CA GLY A 356 8.19 20.60 -9.40
C GLY A 356 8.28 19.96 -10.79
N ASP A 357 7.35 19.05 -11.08
CA ASP A 357 7.27 18.28 -12.34
C ASP A 357 7.22 19.17 -13.60
N TRP A 358 6.59 20.34 -13.50
CA TRP A 358 6.42 21.29 -14.60
C TRP A 358 7.71 21.77 -15.28
N LEU A 359 8.87 21.64 -14.63
CA LEU A 359 10.17 22.01 -15.20
C LEU A 359 10.93 20.85 -15.87
N THR A 360 10.59 19.61 -15.56
CA THR A 360 11.43 18.45 -15.93
C THR A 360 10.71 17.41 -16.77
N GLY A 361 9.37 17.29 -16.66
CA GLY A 361 8.62 16.23 -17.33
C GLY A 361 9.02 14.81 -16.91
N ALA A 362 9.70 14.72 -15.76
CA ALA A 362 10.33 13.51 -15.27
C ALA A 362 9.38 12.67 -14.41
N GLN A 363 8.25 13.22 -13.94
CA GLN A 363 7.31 12.47 -13.13
C GLN A 363 6.54 11.47 -13.98
N THR A 364 6.49 10.23 -13.50
CA THR A 364 5.73 9.14 -14.13
C THR A 364 4.77 8.45 -13.16
N GLN A 365 4.89 8.72 -11.87
CA GLN A 365 4.08 8.11 -10.80
C GLN A 365 3.66 9.18 -9.77
N THR A 366 2.57 8.97 -9.04
CA THR A 366 2.23 9.78 -7.86
C THR A 366 2.50 9.09 -6.53
N LEU A 367 2.76 7.78 -6.56
CA LEU A 367 2.92 6.94 -5.37
C LEU A 367 4.40 6.57 -5.15
N ASP A 368 4.81 6.42 -3.89
CA ASP A 368 6.08 5.77 -3.57
C ASP A 368 6.04 4.25 -3.87
N ILE A 369 7.19 3.58 -3.77
CA ILE A 369 7.33 2.17 -4.11
C ILE A 369 6.45 1.29 -3.23
N TYR A 370 6.39 1.55 -1.93
CA TYR A 370 5.58 0.74 -1.01
C TYR A 370 4.09 0.84 -1.35
N HIS A 371 3.57 2.04 -1.62
CA HIS A 371 2.18 2.25 -1.98
C HIS A 371 1.83 1.71 -3.38
N GLN A 372 2.76 1.75 -4.34
CA GLN A 372 2.61 1.03 -5.61
C GLN A 372 2.43 -0.48 -5.37
N LEU A 373 3.26 -1.10 -4.52
CA LEU A 373 3.13 -2.52 -4.20
C LEU A 373 1.80 -2.82 -3.47
N LEU A 374 1.38 -1.95 -2.55
CA LEU A 374 0.10 -2.08 -1.86
C LEU A 374 -1.10 -1.99 -2.81
N SER A 375 -1.03 -1.19 -3.87
CA SER A 375 -2.09 -1.01 -4.85
C SER A 375 -2.20 -2.14 -5.88
N GLY A 376 -1.22 -3.05 -5.91
CA GLY A 376 -1.23 -4.25 -6.73
C GLY A 376 -0.08 -4.39 -7.71
N ILE A 377 0.77 -3.38 -7.85
CA ILE A 377 1.95 -3.40 -8.73
C ILE A 377 2.90 -4.54 -8.32
N ARG A 378 3.42 -5.29 -9.29
CA ARG A 378 4.40 -6.38 -9.08
C ARG A 378 5.61 -6.30 -10.01
N PHE A 379 5.67 -5.29 -10.87
CA PHE A 379 6.86 -4.97 -11.66
C PHE A 379 7.28 -3.51 -11.44
N LEU A 380 8.56 -3.28 -11.16
CA LEU A 380 9.13 -1.95 -10.94
C LEU A 380 10.30 -1.71 -11.91
N ASP A 381 10.31 -0.57 -12.59
CA ASP A 381 11.45 -0.10 -13.41
C ASP A 381 12.26 0.94 -12.63
N LEU A 382 13.47 0.59 -12.22
CA LEU A 382 14.37 1.45 -11.45
C LEU A 382 15.55 1.91 -12.30
N ARG A 383 15.78 3.21 -12.30
CA ARG A 383 16.82 3.88 -13.08
C ARG A 383 17.77 4.55 -12.11
N VAL A 384 19.04 4.16 -12.13
CA VAL A 384 19.99 4.50 -11.06
C VAL A 384 21.38 4.84 -11.58
N ASP A 385 22.11 5.62 -10.81
CA ASP A 385 23.52 5.91 -11.01
C ASP A 385 24.25 6.03 -9.66
N LEU A 386 25.55 5.80 -9.67
CA LEU A 386 26.42 5.86 -8.51
C LEU A 386 27.06 7.24 -8.41
N TYR A 387 26.73 7.98 -7.34
CA TYR A 387 27.32 9.29 -7.07
C TYR A 387 27.86 9.34 -5.65
N ALA A 388 29.14 9.71 -5.50
CA ALA A 388 29.81 9.82 -4.21
C ALA A 388 29.66 8.58 -3.29
N GLY A 389 29.65 7.37 -3.89
CA GLY A 389 29.51 6.11 -3.16
C GLY A 389 28.08 5.72 -2.78
N ILE A 390 27.08 6.50 -3.17
CA ILE A 390 25.66 6.25 -2.93
C ILE A 390 24.95 6.02 -4.27
N ILE A 391 24.10 4.99 -4.32
CA ILE A 391 23.30 4.69 -5.52
C ILE A 391 22.00 5.48 -5.44
N HIS A 392 21.85 6.47 -6.31
CA HIS A 392 20.69 7.35 -6.39
C HIS A 392 19.79 6.96 -7.56
N CYS A 393 18.50 7.24 -7.44
CA CYS A 393 17.55 7.04 -8.55
C CYS A 393 17.46 8.31 -9.40
N PHE A 394 17.28 8.12 -10.71
CA PHE A 394 17.31 9.17 -11.73
C PHE A 394 16.22 8.98 -12.79
N HIS A 395 15.82 10.09 -13.40
CA HIS A 395 15.14 10.14 -14.69
C HIS A 395 16.02 10.94 -15.67
N GLY A 396 16.57 10.30 -16.69
CA GLY A 396 17.62 10.89 -17.51
C GLY A 396 18.80 11.35 -16.65
N VAL A 397 19.07 12.66 -16.63
CA VAL A 397 20.12 13.27 -15.78
C VAL A 397 19.58 13.84 -14.46
N PHE A 398 18.26 13.80 -14.24
CA PHE A 398 17.61 14.43 -13.09
C PHE A 398 17.55 13.48 -11.90
N PRO A 399 18.12 13.84 -10.74
CA PRO A 399 18.02 13.02 -9.54
C PRO A 399 16.60 13.06 -8.96
N LEU A 400 16.08 11.91 -8.55
CA LEU A 400 14.71 11.77 -8.03
C LEU A 400 14.62 11.98 -6.51
N GLY A 401 15.75 12.23 -5.83
CA GLY A 401 15.78 12.47 -4.37
C GLY A 401 15.63 11.21 -3.51
N VAL A 402 15.67 10.01 -4.10
CA VAL A 402 15.58 8.72 -3.40
C VAL A 402 16.74 7.80 -3.77
N THR A 403 17.22 7.01 -2.80
CA THR A 403 18.32 6.05 -2.99
C THR A 403 17.80 4.64 -3.27
N LEU A 404 18.64 3.81 -3.92
CA LEU A 404 18.28 2.42 -4.17
C LEU A 404 18.13 1.60 -2.86
N ASP A 405 18.92 1.90 -1.82
CA ASP A 405 18.77 1.29 -0.48
C ASP A 405 17.39 1.56 0.11
N ALA A 406 16.91 2.80 0.04
CA ALA A 406 15.58 3.15 0.54
C ALA A 406 14.46 2.41 -0.21
N ILE A 407 14.60 2.24 -1.53
CA ILE A 407 13.66 1.46 -2.35
C ILE A 407 13.72 -0.03 -1.99
N PHE A 408 14.91 -0.60 -1.83
CA PHE A 408 15.08 -2.00 -1.45
C PHE A 408 14.42 -2.29 -0.10
N ARG A 409 14.58 -1.42 0.89
CA ARG A 409 13.91 -1.54 2.20
C ARG A 409 12.38 -1.57 2.06
N GLN A 410 11.80 -0.74 1.20
CA GLN A 410 10.35 -0.75 0.93
C GLN A 410 9.91 -2.08 0.31
N MET A 411 10.65 -2.62 -0.66
CA MET A 411 10.36 -3.92 -1.29
C MET A 411 10.49 -5.08 -0.29
N TYR A 412 11.55 -5.09 0.52
CA TYR A 412 11.76 -6.13 1.53
C TYR A 412 10.67 -6.12 2.57
N ARG A 413 10.29 -4.95 3.06
CA ARG A 413 9.17 -4.77 3.98
C ARG A 413 7.86 -5.30 3.40
N PHE A 414 7.60 -5.02 2.12
CA PHE A 414 6.42 -5.55 1.44
C PHE A 414 6.44 -7.09 1.40
N LEU A 415 7.57 -7.70 1.05
CA LEU A 415 7.69 -9.17 0.98
C LEU A 415 7.69 -9.86 2.35
N ASP A 416 8.20 -9.20 3.40
CA ASP A 416 8.04 -9.67 4.78
C ASP A 416 6.57 -9.61 5.21
N THR A 417 5.82 -8.63 4.69
CA THR A 417 4.40 -8.44 5.00
C THR A 417 3.49 -9.39 4.23
N TYR A 418 3.77 -9.56 2.95
CA TYR A 418 2.98 -10.34 2.02
C TYR A 418 3.87 -11.42 1.40
N THR A 419 4.22 -12.42 2.23
CA THR A 419 5.15 -13.51 1.90
C THR A 419 4.71 -14.39 0.73
N THR A 420 3.43 -14.30 0.34
CA THR A 420 2.87 -14.98 -0.82
C THR A 420 3.02 -14.23 -2.13
N GLU A 421 3.57 -13.03 -2.11
CA GLU A 421 3.77 -12.18 -3.29
C GLU A 421 5.20 -12.31 -3.81
N SER A 422 5.42 -11.82 -5.03
CA SER A 422 6.75 -11.70 -5.63
C SER A 422 6.85 -10.37 -6.35
N ILE A 423 8.04 -9.78 -6.38
CA ILE A 423 8.30 -8.54 -7.12
C ILE A 423 9.23 -8.90 -8.28
N ILE A 424 8.99 -8.32 -9.46
CA ILE A 424 9.99 -8.25 -10.53
C ILE A 424 10.54 -6.83 -10.55
N VAL A 425 11.86 -6.67 -10.60
CA VAL A 425 12.49 -5.35 -10.65
C VAL A 425 13.46 -5.28 -11.83
N SER A 426 13.26 -4.31 -12.71
CA SER A 426 14.22 -3.92 -13.74
C SER A 426 15.16 -2.86 -13.16
N ILE A 427 16.47 -3.03 -13.33
CA ILE A 427 17.46 -2.01 -12.97
C ILE A 427 18.25 -1.61 -14.21
N LYS A 428 18.28 -0.30 -14.48
CA LYS A 428 19.03 0.36 -15.57
C LYS A 428 20.03 1.36 -15.01
N HIS A 429 21.21 1.43 -15.61
CA HIS A 429 22.15 2.53 -15.38
C HIS A 429 21.66 3.80 -16.10
N GLU A 430 21.33 4.84 -15.34
CA GLU A 430 20.77 6.10 -15.84
C GLU A 430 21.08 7.23 -14.87
N GLY A 431 21.61 8.34 -15.39
CA GLY A 431 22.12 9.46 -14.61
C GLY A 431 23.21 10.21 -15.40
N PRO A 432 24.02 11.03 -14.72
CA PRO A 432 25.25 11.60 -15.29
C PRO A 432 26.28 10.56 -15.76
N GLN A 433 26.20 9.34 -15.25
CA GLN A 433 27.06 8.19 -15.56
C GLN A 433 28.56 8.52 -15.41
N VAL A 434 28.90 9.14 -14.27
CA VAL A 434 30.30 9.46 -13.95
C VAL A 434 31.11 8.19 -13.71
N GLU A 435 30.47 7.17 -13.12
CA GLU A 435 31.06 5.86 -12.85
C GLU A 435 30.75 4.85 -13.97
N THR A 436 31.54 3.79 -14.06
CA THR A 436 31.30 2.73 -15.06
C THR A 436 30.15 1.80 -14.65
N ASP A 437 29.52 1.14 -15.63
CA ASP A 437 28.56 0.04 -15.40
C ASP A 437 29.11 -0.99 -14.40
N GLU A 438 30.38 -1.38 -14.54
CA GLU A 438 31.02 -2.34 -13.65
C GLU A 438 31.09 -1.85 -12.21
N THR A 439 31.45 -0.58 -12.00
CA THR A 439 31.49 0.05 -10.67
C THR A 439 30.10 0.10 -10.04
N LEU A 440 29.09 0.53 -10.80
CA LEU A 440 27.71 0.60 -10.33
C LEU A 440 27.20 -0.78 -9.92
N TRP A 441 27.35 -1.79 -10.77
CA TRP A 441 26.84 -3.13 -10.48
C TRP A 441 27.58 -3.82 -9.34
N LYS A 442 28.88 -3.54 -9.13
CA LYS A 442 29.61 -3.92 -7.91
C LYS A 442 29.00 -3.29 -6.65
N ALA A 443 28.59 -2.02 -6.72
CA ALA A 443 27.93 -1.35 -5.61
C ALA A 443 26.52 -1.93 -5.34
N ILE A 444 25.75 -2.26 -6.40
CA ILE A 444 24.44 -2.93 -6.28
C ILE A 444 24.61 -4.32 -5.64
N ASP A 445 25.61 -5.10 -6.08
CA ASP A 445 25.96 -6.41 -5.50
C ASP A 445 26.25 -6.28 -4.00
N ALA A 446 27.13 -5.34 -3.64
CA ALA A 446 27.45 -5.06 -2.24
C ALA A 446 26.18 -4.72 -1.44
N LEU A 447 25.31 -3.85 -1.98
CA LEU A 447 24.05 -3.47 -1.35
C LEU A 447 23.11 -4.67 -1.14
N MET A 448 22.94 -5.53 -2.15
CA MET A 448 22.11 -6.74 -2.07
C MET A 448 22.62 -7.76 -1.05
N ASN A 449 23.93 -7.79 -0.81
CA ASN A 449 24.57 -8.70 0.15
C ASN A 449 24.59 -8.15 1.59
N GLN A 450 24.26 -6.88 1.81
CA GLN A 450 24.27 -6.31 3.15
C GLN A 450 23.28 -7.04 4.08
N ASN A 451 23.70 -7.30 5.31
CA ASN A 451 22.84 -7.81 6.38
C ASN A 451 22.04 -9.09 6.02
N GLY A 452 22.57 -9.94 5.13
CA GLY A 452 21.89 -11.18 4.72
C GLY A 452 20.65 -10.98 3.83
N GLN A 453 20.53 -9.83 3.18
CA GLN A 453 19.38 -9.49 2.32
C GLN A 453 19.28 -10.32 1.03
N THR A 454 20.31 -11.10 0.68
CA THR A 454 20.27 -12.07 -0.44
C THR A 454 19.07 -13.02 -0.36
N ARG A 455 18.53 -13.25 0.85
CA ARG A 455 17.31 -14.04 1.06
C ARG A 455 16.09 -13.52 0.29
N TYR A 456 16.02 -12.23 -0.04
CA TYR A 456 14.89 -11.67 -0.78
C TYR A 456 15.05 -11.83 -2.28
N TRP A 457 16.21 -12.21 -2.80
CA TRP A 457 16.45 -12.23 -4.24
C TRP A 457 16.29 -13.65 -4.79
N TRP A 458 15.57 -13.75 -5.91
CA TRP A 458 15.48 -15.00 -6.64
C TRP A 458 16.84 -15.29 -7.27
N ASN A 459 17.37 -16.47 -6.97
CA ASN A 459 18.66 -16.90 -7.47
C ASN A 459 18.50 -17.43 -8.90
N TYR A 460 19.19 -16.78 -9.84
CA TYR A 460 19.26 -17.18 -11.24
C TYR A 460 20.11 -18.46 -11.41
N THR A 461 20.93 -18.79 -10.41
CA THR A 461 21.66 -20.06 -10.29
C THR A 461 20.89 -21.03 -9.40
N SER A 462 20.71 -22.28 -9.82
CA SER A 462 19.91 -23.26 -9.07
C SER A 462 20.28 -23.39 -7.58
N GLN A 463 19.33 -23.87 -6.77
CA GLN A 463 19.38 -24.07 -5.30
C GLN A 463 20.47 -25.03 -4.78
N LEU A 464 21.47 -25.42 -5.59
CA LEU A 464 22.54 -26.35 -5.23
C LEU A 464 23.98 -25.87 -5.53
N GLY A 465 24.17 -24.60 -5.91
CA GLY A 465 25.35 -23.86 -5.46
C GLY A 465 26.72 -24.02 -6.14
N VAL A 466 26.84 -24.25 -7.47
CA VAL A 466 28.06 -23.87 -8.22
C VAL A 466 27.79 -23.70 -9.74
N GLY A 467 28.16 -22.55 -10.33
CA GLY A 467 28.21 -22.33 -11.80
C GLY A 467 26.96 -21.71 -12.47
N PRO A 468 27.07 -21.26 -13.75
CA PRO A 468 26.16 -20.28 -14.38
C PRO A 468 24.93 -20.93 -15.04
N GLY A 469 24.06 -21.59 -14.27
CA GLY A 469 22.93 -22.33 -14.83
C GLY A 469 21.58 -21.67 -14.62
N TYR A 470 21.11 -20.88 -15.59
CA TYR A 470 19.70 -20.53 -15.72
C TYR A 470 18.84 -21.80 -15.72
N THR A 471 17.88 -21.90 -14.81
CA THR A 471 17.01 -23.09 -14.72
C THR A 471 15.66 -22.95 -15.40
N GLY A 472 15.38 -21.76 -15.92
CA GLY A 472 14.10 -21.35 -16.47
C GLY A 472 13.48 -20.18 -15.71
N LEU A 473 12.48 -19.56 -16.33
CA LEU A 473 11.62 -18.57 -15.68
C LEU A 473 10.99 -19.22 -14.43
N PRO A 474 11.03 -18.56 -13.26
CA PRO A 474 10.58 -19.18 -12.02
C PRO A 474 9.08 -19.43 -12.02
N THR A 475 8.67 -20.52 -11.39
CA THR A 475 7.27 -20.68 -10.98
C THR A 475 6.93 -19.71 -9.87
N LEU A 476 5.66 -19.40 -9.69
CA LEU A 476 5.23 -18.57 -8.56
C LEU A 476 5.67 -19.18 -7.23
N ALA A 477 5.64 -20.52 -7.06
CA ALA A 477 6.16 -21.17 -5.87
C ALA A 477 7.63 -20.84 -5.59
N GLN A 478 8.47 -20.73 -6.62
CA GLN A 478 9.87 -20.32 -6.49
C GLN A 478 10.05 -18.82 -6.28
N ALA A 479 9.08 -18.01 -6.71
CA ALA A 479 9.10 -16.56 -6.68
C ALA A 479 8.51 -15.96 -5.38
N LYS A 480 7.62 -16.68 -4.67
CA LYS A 480 6.99 -16.21 -3.43
C LYS A 480 8.02 -15.77 -2.39
N GLY A 481 7.84 -14.56 -1.85
CA GLY A 481 8.77 -13.92 -0.92
C GLY A 481 10.08 -13.48 -1.56
N LYS A 482 10.17 -13.46 -2.89
CA LYS A 482 11.39 -13.11 -3.64
C LYS A 482 11.18 -11.97 -4.64
N ILE A 483 12.29 -11.32 -4.94
CA ILE A 483 12.48 -10.31 -5.98
C ILE A 483 13.22 -10.96 -7.14
N ILE A 484 12.61 -10.97 -8.31
CA ILE A 484 13.21 -11.40 -9.56
C ILE A 484 13.85 -10.17 -10.22
N LEU A 485 15.17 -10.11 -10.19
CA LEU A 485 15.93 -9.03 -10.80
C LEU A 485 16.01 -9.21 -12.33
N MET A 486 15.78 -8.15 -13.08
CA MET A 486 16.11 -8.00 -14.49
C MET A 486 17.22 -6.97 -14.62
N ARG A 487 18.37 -7.39 -15.13
CA ARG A 487 19.57 -6.55 -15.21
C ARG A 487 19.69 -5.99 -16.60
N ARG A 488 19.47 -4.69 -16.80
CA ARG A 488 19.74 -4.04 -18.10
C ARG A 488 21.24 -3.78 -18.28
N SER A 489 22.04 -4.82 -18.08
CA SER A 489 23.50 -4.83 -18.17
C SER A 489 24.01 -6.25 -18.38
N SER A 490 25.22 -6.36 -18.92
CA SER A 490 25.94 -7.63 -19.13
C SER A 490 26.81 -8.05 -17.95
N TYR A 491 26.90 -7.22 -16.88
CA TYR A 491 27.73 -7.48 -15.71
C TYR A 491 27.48 -8.89 -15.14
N PRO A 492 28.50 -9.74 -14.92
CA PRO A 492 28.32 -11.10 -14.43
C PRO A 492 27.86 -11.09 -12.97
N PHE A 493 26.60 -11.44 -12.74
CA PHE A 493 25.95 -11.37 -11.43
C PHE A 493 25.15 -12.65 -11.16
N PRO A 494 25.24 -13.26 -9.96
CA PRO A 494 24.56 -14.53 -9.67
C PRO A 494 23.04 -14.40 -9.54
N PHE A 495 22.51 -13.19 -9.33
CA PHE A 495 21.07 -12.96 -9.22
C PHE A 495 20.49 -12.34 -10.50
N GLY A 496 19.24 -12.66 -10.77
CA GLY A 496 18.49 -12.02 -11.85
C GLY A 496 18.92 -12.35 -13.28
N ILE A 497 18.02 -12.04 -14.19
CA ILE A 497 18.11 -12.32 -15.62
C ILE A 497 18.89 -11.19 -16.30
N PRO A 498 19.99 -11.47 -17.02
CA PRO A 498 20.69 -10.45 -17.80
C PRO A 498 19.88 -10.10 -19.05
N VAL A 499 19.63 -8.80 -19.25
CA VAL A 499 18.90 -8.22 -20.38
C VAL A 499 19.70 -7.05 -20.98
N PRO A 500 20.96 -7.25 -21.41
CA PRO A 500 21.83 -6.18 -21.88
C PRO A 500 21.36 -5.54 -23.20
N ASN A 501 20.63 -6.29 -24.03
CA ASN A 501 20.11 -5.84 -25.31
C ASN A 501 18.64 -5.43 -25.19
N PHE A 502 18.32 -4.62 -24.18
CA PHE A 502 16.97 -4.07 -24.02
C PHE A 502 16.64 -3.20 -25.24
N PRO A 503 15.48 -3.38 -25.89
CA PRO A 503 15.17 -2.64 -27.11
C PRO A 503 15.07 -1.14 -26.85
N ASP A 504 15.54 -0.35 -27.81
CA ASP A 504 15.44 1.11 -27.79
C ASP A 504 14.36 1.57 -28.76
N ASN A 505 13.34 2.27 -28.24
CA ASN A 505 12.21 2.82 -28.99
C ASN A 505 11.57 1.85 -30.02
N ALA A 506 11.34 0.60 -29.61
CA ALA A 506 10.93 -0.47 -30.53
C ALA A 506 9.50 -0.97 -30.28
N ALA A 507 8.71 -1.09 -31.35
CA ALA A 507 7.38 -1.71 -31.31
C ALA A 507 7.42 -3.22 -30.96
N HIS A 508 8.55 -3.87 -31.24
CA HIS A 508 8.81 -5.26 -30.87
C HIS A 508 10.32 -5.47 -30.68
N GLY A 509 10.72 -6.15 -29.62
CA GLY A 509 12.08 -6.62 -29.39
C GLY A 509 12.09 -7.98 -28.70
N THR A 510 13.18 -8.73 -28.84
CA THR A 510 13.33 -10.06 -28.26
C THR A 510 14.70 -10.20 -27.61
N VAL A 511 14.72 -10.73 -26.38
CA VAL A 511 15.94 -11.18 -25.70
C VAL A 511 15.81 -12.68 -25.46
N PHE A 512 16.64 -13.46 -26.13
CA PHE A 512 16.71 -14.91 -25.94
C PHE A 512 17.40 -15.24 -24.61
N LEU A 513 16.79 -16.13 -23.86
CA LEU A 513 17.34 -16.68 -22.61
C LEU A 513 17.96 -18.05 -22.90
N PRO A 514 18.90 -18.52 -22.05
CA PRO A 514 19.35 -19.91 -22.15
C PRO A 514 18.17 -20.88 -22.03
N PRO A 515 18.27 -22.11 -22.58
CA PRO A 515 17.24 -23.11 -22.36
C PRO A 515 17.04 -23.40 -20.88
N ASN A 516 15.79 -23.68 -20.48
CA ASN A 516 15.47 -24.06 -19.11
C ASN A 516 15.96 -25.48 -18.78
N SER A 517 15.72 -25.93 -17.55
CA SER A 517 16.11 -27.27 -17.07
C SER A 517 15.51 -28.44 -17.88
N ALA A 518 14.42 -28.22 -18.63
CA ALA A 518 13.84 -29.20 -19.54
C ALA A 518 14.38 -29.09 -20.98
N GLY A 519 15.35 -28.21 -21.23
CA GLY A 519 15.93 -27.96 -22.55
C GLY A 519 15.04 -27.12 -23.48
N ILE A 520 13.99 -26.49 -22.95
CA ILE A 520 13.06 -25.64 -23.72
C ILE A 520 13.66 -24.24 -23.80
N ALA A 521 13.69 -23.67 -25.01
CA ALA A 521 14.12 -22.30 -25.23
C ALA A 521 13.14 -21.31 -24.58
N GLU A 522 13.66 -20.27 -23.95
CA GLU A 522 12.87 -19.22 -23.32
C GLU A 522 13.33 -17.85 -23.80
N GLU A 523 12.45 -16.86 -23.70
CA GLU A 523 12.73 -15.51 -24.18
C GLU A 523 11.90 -14.47 -23.43
N ILE A 524 12.33 -13.22 -23.56
CA ILE A 524 11.58 -12.05 -23.16
C ILE A 524 11.25 -11.27 -24.44
N GLN A 525 9.98 -10.99 -24.65
CA GLN A 525 9.53 -10.14 -25.75
C GLN A 525 9.02 -8.81 -25.19
N PHE A 526 9.33 -7.74 -25.89
CA PHE A 526 9.06 -6.38 -25.44
C PHE A 526 8.31 -5.58 -26.50
N GLN A 527 7.45 -4.69 -26.04
CA GLN A 527 7.14 -3.43 -26.70
C GLN A 527 7.70 -2.34 -25.80
N ASP A 528 8.61 -1.51 -26.31
CA ASP A 528 9.13 -0.33 -25.61
C ASP A 528 9.29 0.85 -26.58
N GLN A 529 8.28 1.06 -27.43
CA GLN A 529 8.23 2.25 -28.29
C GLN A 529 7.79 3.45 -27.44
N TYR A 530 8.71 3.97 -26.64
CA TYR A 530 8.42 5.03 -25.67
C TYR A 530 8.20 6.40 -26.33
N GLU A 531 8.69 6.63 -27.55
CA GLU A 531 8.48 7.89 -28.25
C GLU A 531 7.13 7.89 -28.99
N ALA A 532 6.16 8.61 -28.43
CA ALA A 532 4.87 8.85 -29.09
C ALA A 532 4.99 10.00 -30.09
N THR A 533 4.58 9.77 -31.33
CA THR A 533 4.70 10.75 -32.42
C THR A 533 3.32 11.16 -32.94
N GLY A 534 3.11 12.46 -33.17
CA GLY A 534 1.87 12.98 -33.74
C GLY A 534 1.87 14.51 -33.84
N ASN A 535 0.97 15.07 -34.67
CA ASN A 535 0.81 16.53 -34.78
C ASN A 535 -0.02 17.10 -33.62
N THR A 536 -0.89 16.28 -33.03
CA THR A 536 -1.74 16.61 -31.88
C THR A 536 -1.56 15.57 -30.77
N LEU A 537 -2.00 15.88 -29.54
CA LEU A 537 -1.99 14.92 -28.42
C LEU A 537 -2.78 13.66 -28.78
N GLY A 538 -3.95 13.84 -29.41
CA GLY A 538 -4.77 12.72 -29.89
C GLY A 538 -4.06 11.84 -30.92
N ASP A 539 -3.27 12.42 -31.83
CA ASP A 539 -2.47 11.64 -32.80
C ASP A 539 -1.38 10.82 -32.12
N ALA A 540 -0.68 11.42 -31.14
CA ALA A 540 0.38 10.78 -30.37
C ALA A 540 -0.18 9.62 -29.52
N ILE A 541 -1.30 9.85 -28.81
CA ILE A 541 -2.03 8.81 -28.08
C ILE A 541 -2.45 7.70 -29.04
N ALA A 542 -3.11 8.02 -30.15
CA ALA A 542 -3.60 7.03 -31.11
C ALA A 542 -2.46 6.22 -31.75
N GLN A 543 -1.28 6.82 -31.93
CA GLN A 543 -0.09 6.10 -32.40
C GLN A 543 0.34 5.05 -31.37
N LYS A 544 0.52 5.44 -30.11
CA LYS A 544 0.93 4.52 -29.06
C LYS A 544 -0.13 3.46 -28.77
N GLU A 545 -1.43 3.81 -28.80
CA GLU A 545 -2.54 2.86 -28.68
C GLU A 545 -2.42 1.72 -29.70
N ARG A 546 -2.09 2.01 -30.97
CA ARG A 546 -1.93 0.98 -32.01
C ARG A 546 -0.81 0.00 -31.68
N VAL A 547 0.31 0.51 -31.16
CA VAL A 547 1.46 -0.34 -30.82
C VAL A 547 1.14 -1.20 -29.59
N VAL A 548 0.52 -0.63 -28.56
CA VAL A 548 0.07 -1.35 -27.36
C VAL A 548 -0.95 -2.43 -27.72
N GLU A 549 -1.93 -2.10 -28.58
CA GLU A 549 -2.96 -3.04 -29.04
C GLU A 549 -2.38 -4.24 -29.77
N GLN A 550 -1.45 -4.00 -30.71
CA GLN A 550 -0.78 -5.06 -31.45
C GLN A 550 -0.04 -6.01 -30.50
N PHE A 551 0.57 -5.47 -29.45
CA PHE A 551 1.28 -6.29 -28.46
C PHE A 551 0.32 -7.02 -27.50
N LEU A 552 -0.83 -6.44 -27.14
CA LEU A 552 -1.89 -7.14 -26.39
C LEU A 552 -2.43 -8.35 -27.17
N ILE A 553 -2.56 -8.23 -28.49
CA ILE A 553 -2.92 -9.35 -29.37
C ILE A 553 -1.82 -10.42 -29.34
N ALA A 554 -0.55 -10.03 -29.48
CA ALA A 554 0.58 -10.95 -29.39
C ALA A 554 0.64 -11.69 -28.04
N GLN A 555 0.36 -11.00 -26.92
CA GLN A 555 0.24 -11.63 -25.60
C GLN A 555 -0.86 -12.70 -25.59
N THR A 556 -2.03 -12.37 -26.16
CA THR A 556 -3.16 -13.31 -26.27
C THR A 556 -2.80 -14.54 -27.12
N ASP A 557 -2.03 -14.35 -28.21
CA ASP A 557 -1.58 -15.44 -29.07
C ASP A 557 -0.57 -16.34 -28.37
N ILE A 558 0.34 -15.77 -27.55
CA ILE A 558 1.20 -16.57 -26.66
C ILE A 558 0.36 -17.41 -25.71
N GLY A 559 -0.71 -16.83 -25.14
CA GLY A 559 -1.69 -17.53 -24.29
C GLY A 559 -2.35 -18.75 -24.93
N ARG A 560 -2.41 -18.82 -26.27
CA ARG A 560 -2.96 -19.94 -27.04
C ARG A 560 -1.90 -20.90 -27.59
N SER A 561 -0.63 -20.61 -27.37
CA SER A 561 0.48 -21.34 -27.97
C SER A 561 1.15 -22.31 -27.00
N SER A 562 2.01 -23.19 -27.52
CA SER A 562 2.91 -24.03 -26.72
C SER A 562 4.00 -23.24 -25.99
N ASN A 563 4.14 -21.94 -26.25
CA ASN A 563 5.15 -21.08 -25.65
C ASN A 563 4.67 -20.41 -24.34
N LEU A 564 3.41 -20.62 -23.94
CA LEU A 564 2.88 -20.09 -22.70
C LEU A 564 3.72 -20.56 -21.49
N GLY A 565 4.25 -19.61 -20.73
CA GLY A 565 5.12 -19.86 -19.58
C GLY A 565 6.62 -19.93 -19.90
N HIS A 566 6.97 -19.93 -21.19
CA HIS A 566 8.35 -19.88 -21.70
C HIS A 566 8.73 -18.52 -22.33
N VAL A 567 7.74 -17.64 -22.53
CA VAL A 567 7.91 -16.29 -23.04
C VAL A 567 7.40 -15.28 -22.01
N LEU A 568 8.28 -14.44 -21.48
CA LEU A 568 7.87 -13.29 -20.66
C LEU A 568 7.57 -12.10 -21.58
N MET A 569 6.29 -11.76 -21.72
CA MET A 569 5.86 -10.60 -22.51
C MET A 569 5.92 -9.33 -21.66
N MET A 570 6.42 -8.22 -22.20
CA MET A 570 6.51 -6.93 -21.53
C MET A 570 5.98 -5.82 -22.44
N ASN A 571 4.87 -5.20 -22.03
CA ASN A 571 4.18 -4.18 -22.82
C ASN A 571 4.24 -2.82 -22.11
N PHE A 572 5.12 -1.93 -22.56
CA PHE A 572 5.19 -0.57 -22.03
C PHE A 572 4.08 0.28 -22.66
N THR A 573 3.09 0.63 -21.85
CA THR A 573 2.06 1.60 -22.23
C THR A 573 2.47 3.02 -21.91
N SER A 574 3.52 3.21 -21.09
CA SER A 574 4.18 4.50 -20.89
C SER A 574 4.70 5.08 -22.20
N ALA A 575 4.69 6.40 -22.29
CA ALA A 575 5.18 7.12 -23.45
C ALA A 575 5.52 8.57 -23.12
N ALA A 576 6.40 9.15 -23.92
CA ALA A 576 6.72 10.57 -23.92
C ALA A 576 6.90 11.06 -25.36
N SER A 577 6.83 12.36 -25.58
CA SER A 577 7.32 12.98 -26.81
C SER A 577 8.36 14.05 -26.46
N ASN A 578 9.19 14.46 -27.41
CA ASN A 578 10.19 15.48 -27.17
C ASN A 578 9.56 16.84 -26.83
N VAL A 579 9.53 17.16 -25.53
CA VAL A 579 8.93 18.39 -24.98
C VAL A 579 9.63 19.66 -25.46
N TRP A 580 10.94 19.60 -25.76
CA TRP A 580 11.72 20.73 -26.28
C TRP A 580 11.30 21.12 -27.70
N THR A 581 10.63 20.23 -28.43
CA THR A 581 10.07 20.48 -29.77
C THR A 581 8.55 20.60 -29.77
N GLY A 582 7.93 20.86 -28.61
CA GLY A 582 6.47 20.98 -28.48
C GLY A 582 5.74 19.64 -28.33
N GLY A 583 6.43 18.59 -27.86
CA GLY A 583 5.84 17.31 -27.52
C GLY A 583 5.07 17.30 -26.19
N TYR A 584 4.61 16.11 -25.78
CA TYR A 584 3.73 15.91 -24.63
C TYR A 584 4.44 15.17 -23.50
N TYR A 585 4.08 15.55 -22.26
CA TYR A 585 4.58 14.92 -21.05
C TYR A 585 3.95 13.54 -20.82
N PRO A 586 4.61 12.64 -20.06
CA PRO A 586 4.07 11.33 -19.70
C PRO A 586 2.64 11.39 -19.13
N HIS A 587 2.38 12.33 -18.21
CA HIS A 587 1.06 12.52 -17.61
C HIS A 587 -0.03 12.81 -18.66
N GLN A 588 0.27 13.65 -19.67
CA GLN A 588 -0.70 14.01 -20.71
C GLN A 588 -1.03 12.82 -21.61
N LEU A 589 -0.05 11.97 -21.93
CA LEU A 589 -0.27 10.76 -22.74
C LEU A 589 -1.01 9.68 -21.94
N ALA A 590 -0.66 9.50 -20.66
CA ALA A 590 -1.28 8.52 -19.78
C ALA A 590 -2.76 8.86 -19.50
N THR A 591 -3.04 10.12 -19.11
CA THR A 591 -4.38 10.58 -18.70
C THR A 591 -5.22 11.17 -19.81
N GLY A 592 -4.58 11.67 -20.88
CA GLY A 592 -5.24 12.23 -22.07
C GLY A 592 -5.53 13.72 -22.03
N ASP A 593 -5.37 14.40 -20.90
CA ASP A 593 -5.55 15.87 -20.75
C ASP A 593 -6.88 16.38 -21.36
N GLY A 594 -8.00 15.73 -21.01
CA GLY A 594 -9.34 16.01 -21.54
C GLY A 594 -9.75 15.15 -22.76
N LEU A 595 -8.82 14.35 -23.30
CA LEU A 595 -9.11 13.25 -24.22
C LEU A 595 -9.06 11.90 -23.49
N LYS A 596 -9.43 10.83 -24.18
CA LYS A 596 -9.22 9.45 -23.70
C LYS A 596 -7.71 9.12 -23.77
N GLY A 597 -7.04 9.08 -22.63
CA GLY A 597 -5.61 8.72 -22.52
C GLY A 597 -5.31 7.23 -22.69
N LEU A 598 -4.02 6.88 -22.67
CA LEU A 598 -3.55 5.50 -22.79
C LEU A 598 -4.07 4.59 -21.66
N ASN A 599 -4.19 5.13 -20.44
CA ASN A 599 -4.67 4.35 -19.31
C ASN A 599 -6.18 4.05 -19.42
N GLU A 600 -6.97 5.02 -19.85
CA GLU A 600 -8.40 4.82 -20.09
C GLU A 600 -8.65 3.88 -21.28
N PHE A 601 -7.84 4.01 -22.35
CA PHE A 601 -7.83 3.05 -23.46
C PHE A 601 -7.62 1.62 -22.96
N LEU A 602 -6.58 1.39 -22.17
CA LEU A 602 -6.24 0.06 -21.67
C LEU A 602 -7.34 -0.47 -20.74
N LEU A 603 -7.88 0.36 -19.84
CA LEU A 603 -8.99 -0.02 -18.96
C LEU A 603 -10.19 -0.49 -19.77
N TYR A 604 -10.61 0.30 -20.76
CA TYR A 604 -11.72 -0.04 -21.65
C TYR A 604 -11.45 -1.33 -22.43
N ARG A 605 -10.20 -1.51 -22.88
CA ARG A 605 -9.76 -2.70 -23.61
C ARG A 605 -9.90 -3.97 -22.78
N LEU A 606 -9.44 -3.93 -21.52
CA LEU A 606 -9.52 -5.05 -20.57
C LEU A 606 -10.95 -5.36 -20.12
N GLN A 607 -11.84 -4.37 -20.13
CA GLN A 607 -13.26 -4.51 -19.77
C GLN A 607 -14.12 -5.03 -20.92
N LEU A 608 -13.97 -4.49 -22.13
CA LEU A 608 -14.76 -4.88 -23.30
C LEU A 608 -14.33 -6.20 -23.92
N ARG A 609 -13.03 -6.53 -23.85
CA ARG A 609 -12.46 -7.81 -24.30
C ARG A 609 -12.70 -8.20 -25.76
N SER A 610 -12.99 -7.27 -26.67
CA SER A 610 -13.14 -7.59 -28.10
C SER A 610 -11.83 -8.17 -28.65
N ASN A 611 -11.69 -9.48 -28.88
CA ASN A 611 -10.44 -10.17 -29.29
C ASN A 611 -9.44 -10.52 -28.16
N LEU A 612 -9.76 -10.29 -26.89
CA LEU A 612 -8.98 -10.83 -25.76
C LEU A 612 -9.62 -12.15 -25.29
N LEU A 613 -8.82 -13.04 -24.69
CA LEU A 613 -9.35 -14.22 -24.01
C LEU A 613 -10.12 -13.81 -22.73
N GLY A 614 -11.01 -14.68 -22.27
CA GLY A 614 -11.64 -14.52 -20.97
C GLY A 614 -10.62 -14.65 -19.83
N PRO A 615 -10.84 -13.98 -18.67
CA PRO A 615 -9.94 -14.04 -17.52
C PRO A 615 -9.67 -15.46 -17.04
N GLY A 616 -8.45 -15.63 -16.57
CA GLY A 616 -7.84 -16.89 -16.20
C GLY A 616 -6.34 -16.81 -16.45
N ILE A 617 -5.58 -17.61 -15.69
CA ILE A 617 -4.12 -17.69 -15.85
C ILE A 617 -3.78 -18.03 -17.31
N GLY A 618 -2.88 -17.25 -17.91
CA GLY A 618 -2.45 -17.40 -19.29
C GLY A 618 -3.37 -16.78 -20.34
N SER A 619 -4.44 -16.08 -19.96
CA SER A 619 -5.33 -15.38 -20.91
C SER A 619 -4.67 -14.15 -21.55
N LEU A 620 -3.91 -13.39 -20.76
CA LEU A 620 -3.13 -12.24 -21.18
C LEU A 620 -1.76 -12.25 -20.47
N PRO A 621 -0.87 -13.21 -20.78
CA PRO A 621 0.38 -13.43 -20.06
C PRO A 621 1.34 -12.24 -20.18
N GLY A 622 2.12 -12.00 -19.12
CA GLY A 622 3.18 -11.02 -19.08
C GLY A 622 2.85 -9.76 -18.29
N ILE A 623 3.64 -8.72 -18.52
CA ILE A 623 3.68 -7.50 -17.72
C ILE A 623 3.14 -6.34 -18.54
N ILE A 624 2.29 -5.52 -17.95
CA ILE A 624 1.82 -4.25 -18.52
C ILE A 624 2.40 -3.12 -17.68
N ILE A 625 3.29 -2.32 -18.27
CA ILE A 625 4.10 -1.31 -17.58
C ILE A 625 3.57 0.08 -17.92
N MET A 626 3.14 0.84 -16.91
CA MET A 626 2.34 2.06 -17.07
C MET A 626 2.97 3.28 -16.39
N ASP A 627 2.60 4.47 -16.86
CA ASP A 627 2.70 5.72 -16.11
C ASP A 627 1.36 6.01 -15.44
N TYR A 628 1.37 6.55 -14.23
CA TYR A 628 0.17 7.03 -13.51
C TYR A 628 -0.99 6.00 -13.46
N PRO A 629 -0.75 4.72 -13.12
CA PRO A 629 -1.77 3.67 -13.22
C PRO A 629 -2.93 3.82 -12.23
N GLU A 630 -2.81 4.73 -11.26
CA GLU A 630 -3.92 5.21 -10.43
C GLU A 630 -4.98 6.00 -11.23
N PHE A 631 -4.74 6.32 -12.49
CA PHE A 631 -5.72 6.92 -13.39
C PHE A 631 -6.16 5.95 -14.50
N PRO A 632 -7.43 6.00 -14.94
CA PRO A 632 -8.53 6.71 -14.31
C PRO A 632 -9.01 5.94 -13.06
N GLN A 633 -9.15 6.63 -11.93
CA GLN A 633 -9.96 6.18 -10.79
C GLN A 633 -9.45 4.93 -10.02
N GLY A 634 -8.15 4.61 -10.12
CA GLY A 634 -7.51 3.43 -9.52
C GLY A 634 -7.96 2.08 -10.10
N ALA A 635 -8.84 2.09 -11.11
CA ALA A 635 -9.48 0.90 -11.64
C ALA A 635 -8.55 0.08 -12.56
N LEU A 636 -7.51 0.71 -13.11
CA LEU A 636 -6.64 0.08 -14.09
C LEU A 636 -5.79 -1.05 -13.49
N ILE A 637 -5.10 -0.78 -12.38
CA ILE A 637 -4.25 -1.78 -11.70
C ILE A 637 -5.04 -3.04 -11.38
N SER A 638 -6.22 -2.87 -10.79
CA SER A 638 -7.11 -3.99 -10.45
C SER A 638 -7.65 -4.71 -11.67
N SER A 639 -7.97 -3.98 -12.75
CA SER A 639 -8.41 -4.60 -14.01
C SER A 639 -7.32 -5.47 -14.65
N ILE A 640 -6.04 -5.16 -14.42
CA ILE A 640 -4.91 -5.96 -14.92
C ILE A 640 -4.73 -7.23 -14.10
N TYR A 641 -4.54 -7.14 -12.78
CA TYR A 641 -4.31 -8.36 -11.99
C TYR A 641 -5.56 -9.26 -11.93
N ASN A 642 -6.76 -8.70 -12.11
CA ASN A 642 -8.00 -9.48 -12.20
C ASN A 642 -8.08 -10.37 -13.44
N GLN A 643 -7.24 -10.15 -14.47
CA GLN A 643 -7.16 -11.05 -15.63
C GLN A 643 -6.67 -12.46 -15.26
N ASN A 644 -6.08 -12.64 -14.08
CA ASN A 644 -5.60 -13.95 -13.62
C ASN A 644 -6.72 -14.83 -13.02
N PHE A 645 -7.89 -14.29 -12.73
CA PHE A 645 -8.94 -14.96 -11.99
C PHE A 645 -10.14 -15.24 -12.89
N GLN A 646 -10.63 -16.47 -12.90
CA GLN A 646 -11.88 -16.79 -13.58
C GLN A 646 -13.02 -15.99 -12.93
N GLN A 647 -13.79 -15.27 -13.75
CA GLN A 647 -14.92 -14.44 -13.30
C GLN A 647 -16.22 -15.24 -13.25
#